data_AF-A0A4R2J4E3-F1
#
_entry.id   AF-A0A4R2J4E3-F1
#
_cell.length_a   1.000
_cell.length_b   1.000
_cell.length_c   1.000
_cell.angle_alpha   90.00
_cell.angle_beta   90.00
_cell.angle_gamma   90.00
#
_symmetry.space_group_name_H-M   'P 1'
#
loop_
_entity.id
_entity.type
_entity.pdbx_description
1 polymer ?
#
loop_
_entity_poly.entity_id
_entity_poly.type
_entity_poly.pdbx_seq_one_letter_code
_entity_poly.pdbx_strand_id
1 'polypeptide(L)'
;MPQLHDLVTALAAPWVVLSPASGQLTGTGAEGVYARDRRVLSRLSLMIDGREPTPLHADERAANSHEYVAMVEGLGDSDLHDPTVMVYRSRDLDTDGLTERIRLVNSSRATIECRVDVALGTDLAWTAAVRSGAAADLPELSPAYDGPSRLHWDNSGTRVSARLDPGVTANPRLEPGEEFVLTARITAEFPKGTTGFSIEPAPDSAPYELKVDCDDTRVERWVNRSLDDARALQLAAGSDRYLGAGPPWYLTLFGRDSLISSGMLIPVDPSLAAGTLRALAAWQGTKVDPESAEQPGKIPHELRADVADHGGGLVLPAAYYGTHDATQLWIMTLHKAWRWGMPAEEVSDLLPNLRRALQWMKEYADPDDDGFLEYVDESGHGLANQGWKDSVDAVQWPDGTLATAPIALCEVQGYAYAAAVKGAELLEFHGESGDEWREWAAALQERFRSAFWVEGYPAIALDGAKDPVAGRASNMGHLLGTGLLDADEEQTVADILAGSDLDSGFGLRTLSTAMTRFNPLGYHTGSVWPHDTAMTIQGLFATGHAAVATSYVRGLIKAAEAFDYRLPELYGGRGTGEESTPTPYPLSCRPQAWAVASAIAVIVAALGIEPDVPGETITITPAEVLPWKRLELRGLRLGDEVLSVRLDEGVLAVLEAPQNALMRATADSPR
;
A
#
# COMPACT_ATOMS: atom_id res chain seq x y z
N MET A 1 3.57 -9.31 19.11
CA MET A 1 2.72 -8.93 17.96
C MET A 1 2.57 -10.13 17.04
N PRO A 2 1.38 -10.37 16.48
CA PRO A 2 1.14 -11.47 15.55
C PRO A 2 1.90 -11.33 14.23
N GLN A 3 2.47 -12.42 13.74
CA GLN A 3 3.18 -12.46 12.46
C GLN A 3 2.21 -12.62 11.28
N LEU A 4 2.53 -11.97 10.16
CA LEU A 4 1.77 -11.99 8.90
C LEU A 4 2.50 -12.70 7.75
N HIS A 5 3.84 -12.73 7.76
CA HIS A 5 4.63 -13.16 6.60
C HIS A 5 4.34 -14.58 6.09
N ASP A 6 3.91 -15.50 6.96
CA ASP A 6 3.56 -16.89 6.60
C ASP A 6 2.06 -17.07 6.29
N LEU A 7 1.27 -16.00 6.38
CA LEU A 7 -0.17 -16.04 6.13
C LEU A 7 -0.48 -15.74 4.66
N VAL A 8 -1.48 -16.45 4.17
CA VAL A 8 -2.14 -16.27 2.88
C VAL A 8 -3.29 -15.28 3.06
N THR A 9 -3.30 -14.22 2.23
CA THR A 9 -4.27 -13.12 2.32
C THR A 9 -5.25 -13.16 1.16
N ALA A 10 -6.51 -13.48 1.45
CA ALA A 10 -7.62 -13.25 0.52
C ALA A 10 -8.28 -11.92 0.90
N LEU A 11 -8.59 -11.05 -0.07
CA LEU A 11 -9.08 -9.70 0.14
C LEU A 11 -10.15 -9.32 -0.90
N ALA A 12 -11.25 -8.76 -0.43
CA ALA A 12 -12.14 -7.89 -1.19
C ALA A 12 -12.63 -6.80 -0.23
N ALA A 13 -11.94 -5.66 -0.21
CA ALA A 13 -12.15 -4.62 0.78
C ALA A 13 -13.65 -4.23 0.87
N PRO A 14 -14.22 -4.10 2.08
CA PRO A 14 -13.53 -4.03 3.37
C PRO A 14 -13.24 -5.38 4.03
N TRP A 15 -13.43 -6.52 3.35
CA TRP A 15 -13.23 -7.86 3.92
C TRP A 15 -11.86 -8.45 3.59
N VAL A 16 -11.20 -9.01 4.59
CA VAL A 16 -9.94 -9.76 4.42
C VAL A 16 -9.97 -11.04 5.24
N VAL A 17 -9.34 -12.09 4.73
CA VAL A 17 -9.09 -13.32 5.46
C VAL A 17 -7.61 -13.62 5.47
N LEU A 18 -7.06 -13.78 6.67
CA LEU A 18 -5.67 -14.17 6.91
C LEU A 18 -5.63 -15.61 7.38
N SER A 19 -4.94 -16.47 6.64
CA SER A 19 -4.94 -17.91 6.88
C SER A 19 -3.56 -18.50 6.78
N PRO A 20 -3.22 -19.53 7.57
CA PRO A 20 -2.10 -20.39 7.24
C PRO A 20 -2.36 -21.06 5.87
N ALA A 21 -1.31 -21.60 5.25
CA ALA A 21 -1.41 -22.38 4.00
C ALA A 21 -2.33 -23.63 4.13
N SER A 22 -2.67 -24.04 5.35
CA SER A 22 -3.67 -25.09 5.59
C SER A 22 -5.12 -24.67 5.36
N GLY A 23 -5.39 -23.36 5.28
CA GLY A 23 -6.74 -22.78 5.23
C GLY A 23 -7.50 -22.83 6.56
N GLN A 24 -6.96 -23.50 7.59
CA GLN A 24 -7.55 -23.61 8.92
C GLN A 24 -7.37 -22.30 9.69
N LEU A 25 -8.46 -21.69 10.14
CA LEU A 25 -8.39 -20.57 11.06
C LEU A 25 -8.57 -21.11 12.48
N THR A 26 -7.51 -21.05 13.29
CA THR A 26 -7.48 -21.58 14.66
C THR A 26 -7.67 -20.50 15.73
N GLY A 27 -7.59 -19.23 15.33
CA GLY A 27 -7.62 -18.06 16.23
C GLY A 27 -6.26 -17.70 16.79
N THR A 28 -5.19 -18.35 16.33
CA THR A 28 -3.82 -18.07 16.74
C THR A 28 -3.29 -16.81 16.05
N GLY A 29 -2.69 -15.90 16.81
CA GLY A 29 -2.08 -14.69 16.24
C GLY A 29 -3.07 -13.84 15.42
N ALA A 30 -2.72 -13.59 14.15
CA ALA A 30 -3.48 -12.77 13.20
C ALA A 30 -4.41 -13.59 12.31
N GLU A 31 -4.56 -14.89 12.55
CA GLU A 31 -5.54 -15.69 11.83
C GLU A 31 -6.95 -15.13 12.07
N GLY A 32 -7.74 -15.04 10.99
CA GLY A 32 -9.12 -14.59 11.10
C GLY A 32 -9.72 -14.04 9.82
N VAL A 33 -11.01 -13.79 9.90
CA VAL A 33 -11.78 -12.99 8.94
C VAL A 33 -11.94 -11.62 9.56
N TYR A 34 -11.58 -10.57 8.84
CA TYR A 34 -11.66 -9.19 9.29
C TYR A 34 -12.53 -8.37 8.35
N ALA A 35 -13.21 -7.38 8.93
CA ALA A 35 -13.81 -6.28 8.18
C ALA A 35 -14.02 -5.08 9.09
N ARG A 36 -13.86 -3.87 8.53
CA ARG A 36 -14.11 -2.58 9.22
C ARG A 36 -13.52 -2.53 10.63
N ASP A 37 -12.20 -2.75 10.73
CA ASP A 37 -11.43 -2.76 11.97
C ASP A 37 -11.84 -3.81 13.03
N ARG A 38 -12.57 -4.86 12.64
CA ARG A 38 -12.93 -5.98 13.52
C ARG A 38 -12.46 -7.32 12.98
N ARG A 39 -11.99 -8.20 13.87
CA ARG A 39 -11.89 -9.64 13.61
C ARG A 39 -13.28 -10.27 13.72
N VAL A 40 -13.98 -10.33 12.58
CA VAL A 40 -15.33 -10.90 12.43
C VAL A 40 -15.39 -12.37 12.85
N LEU A 41 -14.40 -13.16 12.46
CA LEU A 41 -14.20 -14.53 12.95
C LEU A 41 -12.73 -14.74 13.32
N SER A 42 -12.47 -15.35 14.47
CA SER A 42 -11.15 -15.83 14.84
C SER A 42 -10.95 -17.30 14.45
N ARG A 43 -12.02 -18.10 14.41
CA ARG A 43 -11.97 -19.53 14.09
C ARG A 43 -12.93 -19.91 12.97
N LEU A 44 -12.42 -20.75 12.07
CA LEU A 44 -13.12 -21.40 10.95
C LEU A 44 -12.30 -22.64 10.59
N SER A 45 -12.54 -23.73 11.33
CA SER A 45 -11.78 -24.97 11.22
C SER A 45 -12.65 -26.13 10.71
N LEU A 46 -12.05 -26.99 9.91
CA LEU A 46 -12.66 -28.20 9.33
C LEU A 46 -12.04 -29.46 9.94
N MET A 47 -12.88 -30.36 10.43
CA MET A 47 -12.50 -31.68 10.91
C MET A 47 -13.24 -32.77 10.12
N ILE A 48 -12.54 -33.86 9.79
CA ILE A 48 -13.09 -35.08 9.22
C ILE A 48 -12.79 -36.23 10.20
N ASP A 49 -13.83 -36.90 10.71
CA ASP A 49 -13.73 -37.91 11.78
C ASP A 49 -12.90 -37.43 13.00
N GLY A 50 -13.05 -36.15 13.34
CA GLY A 50 -12.36 -35.51 14.46
C GLY A 50 -10.88 -35.22 14.22
N ARG A 51 -10.40 -35.26 12.98
CA ARG A 51 -9.01 -34.94 12.60
C ARG A 51 -8.98 -33.83 11.55
N GLU A 52 -7.96 -32.98 11.61
CA GLU A 52 -7.72 -32.00 10.55
C GLU A 52 -7.22 -32.71 9.29
N PRO A 53 -7.74 -32.35 8.10
CA PRO A 53 -7.15 -32.78 6.83
C PRO A 53 -5.69 -32.33 6.70
N THR A 54 -4.83 -33.19 6.16
CA THR A 54 -3.41 -32.89 5.94
C THR A 54 -3.28 -31.93 4.74
N PRO A 55 -2.79 -30.69 4.93
CA PRO A 55 -2.70 -29.68 3.88
C PRO A 55 -1.62 -30.05 2.86
N LEU A 56 -1.89 -29.80 1.57
CA LEU A 56 -1.00 -30.11 0.46
C LEU A 56 -0.63 -28.86 -0.35
N HIS A 57 -1.58 -27.95 -0.55
CA HIS A 57 -1.38 -26.79 -1.41
C HIS A 57 -2.35 -25.65 -1.06
N ALA A 58 -1.90 -24.41 -1.25
CA ALA A 58 -2.74 -23.22 -1.26
C ALA A 58 -2.49 -22.48 -2.60
N ASP A 59 -3.57 -22.22 -3.32
CA ASP A 59 -3.59 -21.56 -4.63
C ASP A 59 -4.26 -20.19 -4.50
N GLU A 60 -3.50 -19.11 -4.66
CA GLU A 60 -3.96 -17.72 -4.60
C GLU A 60 -4.44 -17.24 -5.99
N ARG A 61 -5.51 -17.85 -6.52
CA ARG A 61 -5.97 -17.65 -7.91
C ARG A 61 -6.23 -16.20 -8.29
N ALA A 62 -6.84 -15.45 -7.37
CA ALA A 62 -7.10 -14.02 -7.48
C ALA A 62 -7.01 -13.40 -6.08
N ALA A 63 -6.96 -12.08 -6.00
CA ALA A 63 -6.89 -11.36 -4.74
C ALA A 63 -8.01 -11.75 -3.76
N ASN A 64 -9.21 -12.04 -4.27
CA ASN A 64 -10.39 -12.37 -3.47
C ASN A 64 -10.79 -13.86 -3.48
N SER A 65 -10.11 -14.73 -4.24
CA SER A 65 -10.52 -16.13 -4.45
C SER A 65 -9.34 -17.08 -4.36
N HIS A 66 -9.35 -17.92 -3.34
CA HIS A 66 -8.26 -18.84 -3.01
C HIS A 66 -8.78 -20.28 -2.92
N GLU A 67 -7.95 -21.27 -3.26
CA GLU A 67 -8.25 -22.70 -3.06
C GLU A 67 -7.20 -23.36 -2.17
N TYR A 68 -7.65 -24.11 -1.17
CA TYR A 68 -6.81 -24.92 -0.30
C TYR A 68 -7.10 -26.39 -0.57
N VAL A 69 -6.04 -27.16 -0.82
CA VAL A 69 -6.11 -28.59 -1.13
C VAL A 69 -5.52 -29.38 0.03
N ALA A 70 -6.25 -30.37 0.50
CA ALA A 70 -5.82 -31.25 1.57
C ALA A 70 -6.23 -32.70 1.29
N MET A 71 -5.58 -33.65 1.94
CA MET A 71 -5.96 -35.06 1.93
C MET A 71 -6.53 -35.50 3.27
N VAL A 72 -7.35 -36.56 3.27
CA VAL A 72 -7.87 -37.18 4.49
C VAL A 72 -7.15 -38.50 4.72
N GLU A 73 -6.30 -38.55 5.75
CA GLU A 73 -5.56 -39.76 6.09
C GLU A 73 -6.46 -40.84 6.71
N GLY A 74 -6.28 -42.08 6.26
CA GLY A 74 -6.98 -43.25 6.81
C GLY A 74 -8.42 -43.45 6.32
N LEU A 75 -8.88 -42.66 5.35
CA LEU A 75 -10.20 -42.79 4.72
C LEU A 75 -10.04 -43.21 3.24
N GLY A 76 -10.87 -44.15 2.76
CA GLY A 76 -10.77 -44.73 1.41
C GLY A 76 -9.85 -45.96 1.35
N ASP A 77 -8.97 -46.02 0.35
CA ASP A 77 -8.08 -47.17 0.11
C ASP A 77 -6.85 -47.13 1.04
N SER A 78 -7.02 -47.59 2.28
CA SER A 78 -5.93 -47.62 3.29
C SER A 78 -4.75 -48.55 2.97
N ASP A 79 -4.86 -49.39 1.94
CA ASP A 79 -3.83 -50.32 1.47
C ASP A 79 -2.89 -49.70 0.41
N LEU A 80 -3.20 -48.49 -0.08
CA LEU A 80 -2.42 -47.79 -1.11
C LEU A 80 -1.56 -46.67 -0.52
N HIS A 81 -0.55 -46.25 -1.28
CA HIS A 81 0.31 -45.13 -0.91
C HIS A 81 -0.30 -43.76 -1.26
N ASP A 82 -1.07 -43.71 -2.36
CA ASP A 82 -1.63 -42.47 -2.88
C ASP A 82 -2.92 -42.07 -2.12
N PRO A 83 -3.15 -40.78 -1.85
CA PRO A 83 -4.37 -40.33 -1.19
C PRO A 83 -5.58 -40.54 -2.10
N THR A 84 -6.62 -41.21 -1.58
CA THR A 84 -7.85 -41.48 -2.34
C THR A 84 -9.05 -40.65 -1.91
N VAL A 85 -8.93 -39.87 -0.82
CA VAL A 85 -9.96 -38.96 -0.35
C VAL A 85 -9.36 -37.57 -0.16
N MET A 86 -9.92 -36.62 -0.90
CA MET A 86 -9.38 -35.26 -1.02
C MET A 86 -10.39 -34.24 -0.53
N VAL A 87 -9.90 -33.16 0.05
CA VAL A 87 -10.65 -31.96 0.40
C VAL A 87 -10.19 -30.80 -0.47
N TYR A 88 -11.12 -30.18 -1.17
CA TYR A 88 -10.93 -28.93 -1.88
C TYR A 88 -11.76 -27.85 -1.20
N ARG A 89 -11.09 -26.80 -0.75
CA ARG A 89 -11.69 -25.74 0.03
C ARG A 89 -11.54 -24.43 -0.72
N SER A 90 -12.63 -23.93 -1.33
CA SER A 90 -12.63 -22.63 -2.01
C SER A 90 -13.10 -21.54 -1.05
N ARG A 91 -12.33 -20.45 -1.03
CA ARG A 91 -12.61 -19.27 -0.22
C ARG A 91 -12.75 -18.07 -1.14
N ASP A 92 -13.95 -17.51 -1.16
CA ASP A 92 -14.34 -16.41 -2.04
C ASP A 92 -14.84 -15.22 -1.20
N LEU A 93 -14.26 -14.04 -1.44
CA LEU A 93 -14.66 -12.79 -0.81
C LEU A 93 -15.36 -11.87 -1.80
N ASP A 94 -16.38 -11.19 -1.30
CA ASP A 94 -17.01 -10.05 -1.94
C ASP A 94 -17.15 -8.90 -0.93
N THR A 95 -17.74 -7.79 -1.35
CA THR A 95 -17.91 -6.59 -0.51
C THR A 95 -18.84 -6.81 0.70
N ASP A 96 -19.63 -7.89 0.69
CA ASP A 96 -20.66 -8.18 1.69
C ASP A 96 -20.25 -9.29 2.67
N GLY A 97 -19.20 -10.05 2.37
CA GLY A 97 -18.76 -11.13 3.23
C GLY A 97 -17.89 -12.21 2.61
N LEU A 98 -17.83 -13.33 3.31
CA LEU A 98 -17.05 -14.52 2.97
C LEU A 98 -17.97 -15.67 2.60
N THR A 99 -17.70 -16.32 1.46
CA THR A 99 -18.22 -17.63 1.10
C THR A 99 -17.09 -18.67 1.16
N GLU A 100 -17.30 -19.71 1.96
CA GLU A 100 -16.42 -20.87 2.05
C GLU A 100 -17.15 -22.09 1.48
N ARG A 101 -16.52 -22.83 0.55
CA ARG A 101 -17.07 -24.07 0.00
C ARG A 101 -16.07 -25.20 0.20
N ILE A 102 -16.50 -26.24 0.89
CA ILE A 102 -15.71 -27.42 1.23
C ILE A 102 -16.26 -28.58 0.43
N ARG A 103 -15.44 -29.13 -0.47
CA ARG A 103 -15.74 -30.31 -1.28
C ARG A 103 -14.91 -31.48 -0.79
N LEU A 104 -15.57 -32.55 -0.37
CA LEU A 104 -14.95 -33.83 -0.03
C LEU A 104 -15.17 -34.81 -1.19
N VAL A 105 -14.10 -35.29 -1.80
CA VAL A 105 -14.15 -36.12 -3.01
C VAL A 105 -13.65 -37.53 -2.70
N ASN A 106 -14.47 -38.55 -2.98
CA ASN A 106 -14.08 -39.95 -2.85
C ASN A 106 -13.58 -40.50 -4.20
N SER A 107 -12.27 -40.67 -4.34
CA SER A 107 -11.65 -41.33 -5.50
C SER A 107 -11.19 -42.77 -5.19
N SER A 108 -11.56 -43.29 -4.02
CA SER A 108 -11.24 -44.67 -3.63
C SER A 108 -12.16 -45.69 -4.29
N ARG A 109 -11.81 -46.97 -4.15
CA ARG A 109 -12.65 -48.09 -4.62
C ARG A 109 -13.79 -48.43 -3.66
N ALA A 110 -13.81 -47.86 -2.46
CA ALA A 110 -14.76 -48.18 -1.40
C ALA A 110 -15.76 -47.04 -1.17
N THR A 111 -16.96 -47.40 -0.75
CA THR A 111 -17.88 -46.44 -0.12
C THR A 111 -17.26 -45.93 1.17
N ILE A 112 -17.25 -44.62 1.38
CA ILE A 112 -16.80 -43.99 2.63
C ILE A 112 -17.99 -43.40 3.39
N GLU A 113 -17.96 -43.51 4.71
CA GLU A 113 -18.84 -42.81 5.63
C GLU A 113 -17.96 -42.07 6.62
N CYS A 114 -18.17 -40.77 6.78
CA CYS A 114 -17.38 -39.96 7.70
C CYS A 114 -18.23 -38.84 8.29
N ARG A 115 -17.75 -38.28 9.40
CA ARG A 115 -18.30 -37.08 10.02
C ARG A 115 -17.50 -35.87 9.59
N VAL A 116 -18.18 -34.86 9.07
CA VAL A 116 -17.63 -33.55 8.70
C VAL A 116 -18.11 -32.52 9.71
N ASP A 117 -17.19 -31.87 10.42
CA ASP A 117 -17.50 -30.79 11.36
C ASP A 117 -16.81 -29.49 10.94
N VAL A 118 -17.57 -28.39 10.93
CA VAL A 118 -17.07 -27.03 10.74
C VAL A 118 -17.30 -26.25 12.03
N ALA A 119 -16.21 -25.82 12.67
CA ALA A 119 -16.28 -24.99 13.85
C ALA A 119 -16.01 -23.53 13.51
N LEU A 120 -16.90 -22.66 13.98
CA LEU A 120 -16.80 -21.21 13.87
C LEU A 120 -16.63 -20.61 15.25
N GLY A 121 -15.84 -19.54 15.36
CA GLY A 121 -15.65 -18.82 16.62
C GLY A 121 -15.24 -17.37 16.36
N THR A 122 -15.53 -16.51 17.33
CA THR A 122 -15.17 -15.08 17.25
C THR A 122 -14.95 -14.50 18.64
N ASP A 123 -14.07 -13.50 18.69
CA ASP A 123 -13.86 -12.60 19.83
C ASP A 123 -14.36 -11.17 19.54
N LEU A 124 -14.72 -10.88 18.28
CA LEU A 124 -15.00 -9.54 17.75
C LEU A 124 -13.97 -8.49 18.17
N ALA A 125 -12.71 -8.91 18.29
CA ALA A 125 -11.61 -8.05 18.68
C ALA A 125 -11.43 -6.90 17.69
N TRP A 126 -11.08 -5.72 18.19
CA TRP A 126 -10.59 -4.63 17.33
C TRP A 126 -9.25 -5.03 16.70
N THR A 127 -9.04 -4.65 15.44
CA THR A 127 -7.79 -4.90 14.71
C THR A 127 -6.56 -4.41 15.48
N ALA A 128 -6.66 -3.24 16.15
CA ALA A 128 -5.57 -2.69 16.99
C ALA A 128 -5.24 -3.61 18.19
N ALA A 129 -6.24 -4.20 18.83
CA ALA A 129 -6.07 -5.16 19.92
C ALA A 129 -5.45 -6.49 19.44
N VAL A 130 -5.79 -6.94 18.22
CA VAL A 130 -5.11 -8.11 17.62
C VAL A 130 -3.65 -7.79 17.37
N ARG A 131 -3.35 -6.64 16.74
CA ARG A 131 -1.99 -6.19 16.43
C ARG A 131 -1.10 -6.10 17.68
N SER A 132 -1.59 -5.48 18.74
CA SER A 132 -0.86 -5.33 20.01
C SER A 132 -0.73 -6.65 20.79
N GLY A 133 -1.56 -7.65 20.46
CA GLY A 133 -1.63 -8.94 21.16
C GLY A 133 -2.63 -8.97 22.30
N ALA A 134 -3.26 -7.84 22.65
CA ALA A 134 -4.27 -7.73 23.69
C ALA A 134 -5.53 -8.58 23.41
N ALA A 135 -5.79 -8.92 22.15
CA ALA A 135 -6.91 -9.79 21.78
C ALA A 135 -6.79 -11.21 22.35
N ALA A 136 -5.59 -11.67 22.71
CA ALA A 136 -5.39 -13.00 23.31
C ALA A 136 -6.07 -13.15 24.69
N ASP A 137 -6.33 -12.04 25.37
CA ASP A 137 -7.00 -12.02 26.68
C ASP A 137 -8.53 -11.89 26.57
N LEU A 138 -9.07 -11.72 25.36
CA LEU A 138 -10.51 -11.62 25.14
C LEU A 138 -11.14 -13.03 25.14
N PRO A 139 -12.27 -13.22 25.84
CA PRO A 139 -12.99 -14.49 25.80
C PRO A 139 -13.63 -14.71 24.43
N GLU A 140 -13.65 -15.96 23.97
CA GLU A 140 -14.48 -16.34 22.82
C GLU A 140 -15.96 -16.09 23.14
N LEU A 141 -16.69 -15.52 22.20
CA LEU A 141 -18.12 -15.22 22.35
C LEU A 141 -18.97 -16.46 22.05
N SER A 142 -19.96 -16.71 22.91
CA SER A 142 -20.93 -17.78 22.68
C SER A 142 -21.85 -17.45 21.51
N PRO A 143 -22.01 -18.35 20.52
CA PRO A 143 -22.96 -18.17 19.43
C PRO A 143 -24.40 -18.34 19.92
N ALA A 144 -25.31 -17.56 19.33
CA ALA A 144 -26.74 -17.85 19.35
C ALA A 144 -27.12 -18.65 18.10
N TYR A 145 -27.89 -19.73 18.27
CA TYR A 145 -28.29 -20.63 17.19
C TYR A 145 -29.73 -20.36 16.74
N ASP A 146 -29.94 -20.38 15.42
CA ASP A 146 -31.26 -20.40 14.78
C ASP A 146 -31.37 -21.66 13.90
N GLY A 147 -31.63 -22.79 14.55
CA GLY A 147 -31.57 -24.11 13.92
C GLY A 147 -30.13 -24.64 13.73
N PRO A 148 -29.96 -25.76 12.99
CA PRO A 148 -28.67 -26.47 12.88
C PRO A 148 -27.68 -25.82 11.91
N SER A 149 -28.13 -24.84 11.13
CA SER A 149 -27.41 -24.27 9.99
C SER A 149 -27.19 -22.77 10.08
N ARG A 150 -27.70 -22.09 11.12
CA ARG A 150 -27.54 -20.64 11.29
C ARG A 150 -27.10 -20.31 12.70
N LEU A 151 -26.11 -19.44 12.80
CA LEU A 151 -25.60 -18.94 14.06
C LEU A 151 -25.19 -17.48 13.90
N HIS A 152 -25.27 -16.73 15.00
CA HIS A 152 -24.85 -15.34 15.05
C HIS A 152 -24.19 -14.99 16.38
N TRP A 153 -23.39 -13.93 16.36
CA TRP A 153 -22.77 -13.30 17.51
C TRP A 153 -23.09 -11.81 17.51
N ASP A 154 -23.31 -11.26 18.69
CA ASP A 154 -23.57 -9.84 18.90
C ASP A 154 -22.61 -9.31 19.96
N ASN A 155 -21.85 -8.26 19.63
CA ASN A 155 -21.06 -7.53 20.63
C ASN A 155 -20.89 -6.06 20.20
N SER A 156 -21.14 -5.13 21.14
CA SER A 156 -20.95 -3.69 20.93
C SER A 156 -21.55 -3.14 19.62
N GLY A 157 -22.74 -3.60 19.25
CA GLY A 157 -23.43 -3.17 18.02
C GLY A 157 -22.92 -3.78 16.72
N THR A 158 -21.91 -4.66 16.78
CA THR A 158 -21.50 -5.51 15.65
C THR A 158 -22.24 -6.83 15.72
N ARG A 159 -22.89 -7.22 14.62
CA ARG A 159 -23.56 -8.52 14.48
C ARG A 159 -22.91 -9.33 13.38
N VAL A 160 -22.40 -10.52 13.71
CA VAL A 160 -21.86 -11.48 12.73
C VAL A 160 -22.87 -12.59 12.53
N SER A 161 -23.18 -12.91 11.28
CA SER A 161 -24.09 -13.99 10.92
C SER A 161 -23.37 -15.03 10.06
N ALA A 162 -23.56 -16.30 10.39
CA ALA A 162 -23.07 -17.42 9.60
C ALA A 162 -24.21 -18.37 9.23
N ARG A 163 -24.22 -18.81 7.96
CA ARG A 163 -25.15 -19.83 7.44
C ARG A 163 -24.34 -20.96 6.81
N LEU A 164 -24.57 -22.20 7.24
CA LEU A 164 -23.91 -23.40 6.72
C LEU A 164 -24.94 -24.37 6.15
N ASP A 165 -24.73 -24.86 4.94
CA ASP A 165 -25.59 -25.84 4.28
C ASP A 165 -24.77 -27.11 4.02
N PRO A 166 -25.16 -28.29 4.57
CA PRO A 166 -26.40 -28.61 5.29
C PRO A 166 -26.43 -28.22 6.79
N GLY A 167 -25.29 -27.88 7.40
CA GLY A 167 -25.19 -27.49 8.79
C GLY A 167 -23.74 -27.49 9.29
N VAL A 168 -23.54 -27.22 10.58
CA VAL A 168 -22.20 -27.24 11.20
C VAL A 168 -21.58 -28.64 11.33
N THR A 169 -22.42 -29.68 11.32
CA THR A 169 -22.02 -31.08 11.28
C THR A 169 -22.81 -31.80 10.20
N ALA A 170 -22.13 -32.61 9.38
CA ALA A 170 -22.73 -33.49 8.39
C ALA A 170 -22.12 -34.90 8.47
N ASN A 171 -22.85 -35.92 8.03
CA ASN A 171 -22.36 -37.31 7.99
C ASN A 171 -22.59 -37.89 6.59
N PRO A 172 -21.84 -37.44 5.58
CA PRO A 172 -22.01 -37.95 4.21
C PRO A 172 -21.60 -39.42 4.10
N ARG A 173 -22.35 -40.14 3.26
CA ARG A 173 -21.97 -41.44 2.71
C ARG A 173 -21.68 -41.21 1.22
N LEU A 174 -20.46 -41.53 0.79
CA LEU A 174 -20.00 -41.28 -0.58
C LEU A 174 -19.55 -42.59 -1.24
N GLU A 175 -20.22 -42.96 -2.32
CA GLU A 175 -19.78 -44.05 -3.20
C GLU A 175 -18.52 -43.65 -4.00
N PRO A 176 -17.79 -44.61 -4.60
CA PRO A 176 -16.66 -44.31 -5.48
C PRO A 176 -17.02 -43.29 -6.58
N GLY A 177 -16.27 -42.20 -6.65
CA GLY A 177 -16.47 -41.10 -7.61
C GLY A 177 -17.47 -40.03 -7.16
N GLU A 178 -18.13 -40.18 -6.00
CA GLU A 178 -19.04 -39.16 -5.47
C GLU A 178 -18.31 -38.08 -4.67
N GLU A 179 -18.98 -36.92 -4.54
CA GLU A 179 -18.51 -35.80 -3.73
C GLU A 179 -19.61 -35.27 -2.79
N PHE A 180 -19.18 -34.75 -1.65
CA PHE A 180 -20.00 -34.00 -0.71
C PHE A 180 -19.58 -32.53 -0.73
N VAL A 181 -20.55 -31.61 -0.67
CA VAL A 181 -20.28 -30.16 -0.62
C VAL A 181 -20.95 -29.55 0.61
N LEU A 182 -20.18 -28.80 1.38
CA LEU A 182 -20.66 -27.92 2.45
C LEU A 182 -20.33 -26.47 2.09
N THR A 183 -21.31 -25.58 2.19
CA THR A 183 -21.11 -24.15 1.94
C THR A 183 -21.38 -23.34 3.21
N ALA A 184 -20.46 -22.47 3.62
CA ALA A 184 -20.64 -21.51 4.70
C ALA A 184 -20.61 -20.08 4.15
N ARG A 185 -21.62 -19.27 4.47
CA ARG A 185 -21.67 -17.83 4.18
C ARG A 185 -21.61 -17.04 5.48
N ILE A 186 -20.65 -16.12 5.57
CA ILE A 186 -20.40 -15.24 6.70
C ILE A 186 -20.66 -13.81 6.25
N THR A 187 -21.49 -13.07 6.99
CA THR A 187 -21.76 -11.65 6.78
C THR A 187 -21.74 -10.91 8.12
N ALA A 188 -21.61 -9.59 8.11
CA ALA A 188 -21.62 -8.80 9.32
C ALA A 188 -22.28 -7.41 9.13
N GLU A 189 -22.91 -6.94 10.20
CA GLU A 189 -23.44 -5.58 10.34
C GLU A 189 -22.58 -4.84 11.37
N PHE A 190 -22.28 -3.58 11.10
CA PHE A 190 -21.37 -2.76 11.90
C PHE A 190 -22.05 -1.47 12.39
N PRO A 191 -21.67 -0.95 13.57
CA PRO A 191 -22.12 0.36 14.01
C PRO A 191 -21.52 1.48 13.14
N LYS A 192 -22.13 2.67 13.18
CA LYS A 192 -21.54 3.87 12.56
C LYS A 192 -20.30 4.32 13.33
N GLY A 193 -19.33 4.89 12.62
CA GLY A 193 -18.12 5.45 13.22
C GLY A 193 -18.41 6.69 14.08
N THR A 194 -17.52 6.96 15.05
CA THR A 194 -17.69 8.00 16.07
C THR A 194 -17.53 9.43 15.52
N THR A 195 -16.77 9.59 14.44
CA THR A 195 -16.54 10.88 13.75
C THR A 195 -17.47 11.09 12.55
N GLY A 196 -18.27 10.09 12.19
CA GLY A 196 -19.07 10.09 10.96
C GLY A 196 -18.34 9.53 9.73
N PHE A 197 -17.03 9.23 9.83
CA PHE A 197 -16.33 8.44 8.82
C PHE A 197 -16.77 6.97 8.89
N SER A 198 -16.89 6.32 7.74
CA SER A 198 -17.09 4.88 7.64
C SER A 198 -16.27 4.27 6.51
N ILE A 199 -15.81 3.04 6.75
CA ILE A 199 -15.06 2.25 5.78
C ILE A 199 -16.08 1.51 4.92
N GLU A 200 -16.33 2.01 3.72
CA GLU A 200 -17.30 1.42 2.80
C GLU A 200 -16.64 0.74 1.61
N PRO A 201 -17.27 -0.30 1.02
CA PRO A 201 -16.80 -0.88 -0.22
C PRO A 201 -16.87 0.15 -1.36
N ALA A 202 -15.94 0.03 -2.31
CA ALA A 202 -16.01 0.80 -3.54
C ALA A 202 -17.28 0.42 -4.35
N PRO A 203 -18.06 1.39 -4.86
CA PRO A 203 -19.33 1.13 -5.55
C PRO A 203 -19.14 0.42 -6.91
N ASP A 204 -17.98 0.58 -7.56
CA ASP A 204 -17.62 -0.05 -8.84
C ASP A 204 -16.11 -0.30 -8.90
N SER A 205 -15.68 -1.56 -8.79
CA SER A 205 -14.29 -1.99 -8.99
C SER A 205 -14.19 -2.89 -10.22
N ALA A 206 -14.24 -2.28 -11.41
CA ALA A 206 -13.98 -3.01 -12.65
C ALA A 206 -12.51 -3.49 -12.71
N PRO A 207 -12.20 -4.59 -13.42
CA PRO A 207 -10.83 -4.93 -13.76
C PRO A 207 -10.16 -3.78 -14.52
N TYR A 208 -8.88 -3.53 -14.20
CA TYR A 208 -8.09 -2.58 -14.97
C TYR A 208 -7.84 -3.09 -16.40
N GLU A 209 -7.84 -2.19 -17.38
CA GLU A 209 -7.67 -2.53 -18.80
C GLU A 209 -6.20 -2.54 -19.27
N LEU A 210 -5.26 -2.15 -18.40
CA LEU A 210 -3.84 -2.12 -18.72
C LEU A 210 -3.34 -3.53 -19.06
N LYS A 211 -2.70 -3.67 -20.21
CA LYS A 211 -1.99 -4.89 -20.64
C LYS A 211 -0.52 -4.60 -20.81
N VAL A 212 0.30 -5.53 -20.35
CA VAL A 212 1.76 -5.49 -20.45
C VAL A 212 2.24 -6.74 -21.18
N ASP A 213 3.09 -6.55 -22.21
CA ASP A 213 3.85 -7.61 -22.89
C ASP A 213 5.33 -7.22 -22.83
N CYS A 214 6.15 -8.06 -22.21
CA CYS A 214 7.56 -7.79 -21.95
C CYS A 214 8.38 -9.04 -22.28
N ASP A 215 9.59 -8.86 -22.84
CA ASP A 215 10.50 -9.99 -23.07
C ASP A 215 10.95 -10.68 -21.77
N ASP A 216 10.86 -9.98 -20.63
CA ASP A 216 10.90 -10.56 -19.29
C ASP A 216 9.49 -10.76 -18.71
N THR A 217 8.94 -11.98 -18.87
CA THR A 217 7.61 -12.39 -18.38
C THR A 217 7.39 -12.21 -16.86
N ARG A 218 8.44 -11.96 -16.07
CA ARG A 218 8.29 -11.63 -14.65
C ARG A 218 7.64 -10.25 -14.45
N VAL A 219 7.89 -9.32 -15.38
CA VAL A 219 7.26 -7.99 -15.38
C VAL A 219 5.75 -8.11 -15.57
N GLU A 220 5.30 -8.95 -16.51
CA GLU A 220 3.87 -9.20 -16.75
C GLU A 220 3.19 -9.79 -15.51
N ARG A 221 3.82 -10.80 -14.89
CA ARG A 221 3.29 -11.43 -13.66
C ARG A 221 3.19 -10.44 -12.50
N TRP A 222 4.21 -9.60 -12.32
CA TRP A 222 4.22 -8.55 -11.31
C TRP A 222 3.08 -7.55 -11.52
N VAL A 223 2.92 -7.02 -12.74
CA VAL A 223 1.84 -6.07 -13.04
C VAL A 223 0.47 -6.69 -12.87
N ASN A 224 0.25 -7.89 -13.41
CA ASN A 224 -1.06 -8.54 -13.33
C ASN A 224 -1.48 -8.81 -11.88
N ARG A 225 -0.55 -9.29 -11.03
CA ARG A 225 -0.83 -9.48 -9.61
C ARG A 225 -1.10 -8.13 -8.91
N SER A 226 -0.28 -7.12 -9.17
CA SER A 226 -0.49 -5.77 -8.61
C SER A 226 -1.85 -5.19 -8.98
N LEU A 227 -2.28 -5.28 -10.25
CA LEU A 227 -3.58 -4.73 -10.67
C LEU A 227 -4.76 -5.47 -10.01
N ASP A 228 -4.66 -6.79 -9.84
CA ASP A 228 -5.66 -7.59 -9.14
C ASP A 228 -5.76 -7.20 -7.64
N ASP A 229 -4.61 -7.03 -6.98
CA ASP A 229 -4.55 -6.59 -5.59
C ASP A 229 -5.02 -5.13 -5.41
N ALA A 230 -4.65 -4.23 -6.32
CA ALA A 230 -5.10 -2.83 -6.31
C ALA A 230 -6.63 -2.75 -6.37
N ARG A 231 -7.25 -3.57 -7.21
CA ARG A 231 -8.71 -3.65 -7.33
C ARG A 231 -9.34 -4.13 -6.03
N ALA A 232 -8.77 -5.14 -5.40
CA ALA A 232 -9.25 -5.71 -4.15
C ALA A 232 -9.08 -4.78 -2.93
N LEU A 233 -8.14 -3.83 -2.98
CA LEU A 233 -7.86 -2.85 -1.92
C LEU A 233 -8.80 -1.63 -1.94
N GLN A 234 -9.65 -1.47 -2.96
CA GLN A 234 -10.47 -0.27 -3.11
C GLN A 234 -11.60 -0.17 -2.09
N LEU A 235 -11.72 1.01 -1.51
CA LEU A 235 -12.76 1.43 -0.57
C LEU A 235 -13.41 2.72 -1.08
N ALA A 236 -14.43 3.20 -0.37
CA ALA A 236 -15.07 4.47 -0.64
C ALA A 236 -15.34 5.29 0.64
N ALA A 237 -15.28 6.60 0.49
CA ALA A 237 -15.76 7.59 1.44
C ALA A 237 -16.93 8.32 0.78
N GLY A 238 -18.17 7.96 1.12
CA GLY A 238 -19.33 8.36 0.33
C GLY A 238 -19.28 7.73 -1.07
N SER A 239 -19.27 8.54 -2.13
CA SER A 239 -19.12 8.08 -3.52
C SER A 239 -17.67 8.06 -4.01
N ASP A 240 -16.74 8.63 -3.24
CA ASP A 240 -15.35 8.80 -3.67
C ASP A 240 -14.50 7.58 -3.35
N ARG A 241 -13.93 6.98 -4.40
CA ARG A 241 -13.05 5.80 -4.31
C ARG A 241 -11.65 6.18 -3.83
N TYR A 242 -11.07 5.32 -3.00
CA TYR A 242 -9.67 5.39 -2.57
C TYR A 242 -9.11 3.97 -2.36
N LEU A 243 -7.80 3.84 -2.11
CA LEU A 243 -7.17 2.56 -1.74
C LEU A 243 -6.97 2.48 -0.23
N GLY A 244 -7.47 1.42 0.40
CA GLY A 244 -7.06 1.10 1.77
C GLY A 244 -5.56 0.76 1.80
N ALA A 245 -4.81 1.30 2.76
CA ALA A 245 -3.35 1.23 2.76
C ALA A 245 -2.84 -0.22 2.78
N GLY A 246 -3.31 -1.07 3.69
CA GLY A 246 -3.03 -2.49 3.59
C GLY A 246 -3.62 -3.32 4.73
N PRO A 247 -4.11 -4.52 4.42
CA PRO A 247 -4.77 -5.34 5.41
C PRO A 247 -3.81 -6.13 6.32
N PRO A 248 -4.26 -6.46 7.53
CA PRO A 248 -5.53 -6.03 8.13
C PRO A 248 -5.38 -4.70 8.89
N TRP A 249 -4.16 -4.26 9.19
CA TRP A 249 -3.88 -3.17 10.14
C TRP A 249 -4.30 -1.79 9.64
N TYR A 250 -4.19 -1.57 8.33
CA TYR A 250 -4.27 -0.26 7.71
C TYR A 250 -5.34 -0.21 6.60
N LEU A 251 -6.32 -1.13 6.61
CA LEU A 251 -7.38 -1.20 5.58
C LEU A 251 -8.46 -0.11 5.81
N THR A 252 -8.05 1.15 5.71
CA THR A 252 -8.87 2.36 5.84
C THR A 252 -8.23 3.52 5.09
N LEU A 253 -8.82 4.73 5.13
CA LEU A 253 -8.27 5.92 4.47
C LEU A 253 -7.06 6.47 5.23
N PHE A 254 -5.86 6.14 4.76
CA PHE A 254 -4.59 6.76 5.14
C PHE A 254 -4.23 7.82 4.10
N GLY A 255 -4.03 9.07 4.51
CA GLY A 255 -3.80 10.20 3.60
C GLY A 255 -2.58 9.97 2.71
N ARG A 256 -1.41 9.80 3.32
CA ARG A 256 -0.14 9.56 2.62
C ARG A 256 -0.20 8.34 1.70
N ASP A 257 -0.56 7.18 2.24
CA ASP A 257 -0.60 5.92 1.49
C ASP A 257 -1.54 6.03 0.29
N SER A 258 -2.72 6.62 0.48
CA SER A 258 -3.71 6.77 -0.60
C SER A 258 -3.21 7.75 -1.67
N LEU A 259 -2.56 8.85 -1.28
CA LEU A 259 -2.01 9.82 -2.21
C LEU A 259 -0.85 9.27 -3.04
N ILE A 260 0.09 8.55 -2.41
CA ILE A 260 1.21 7.91 -3.10
C ILE A 260 0.67 6.82 -4.04
N SER A 261 -0.18 5.92 -3.54
CA SER A 261 -0.69 4.79 -4.31
C SER A 261 -1.56 5.24 -5.48
N SER A 262 -2.54 6.12 -5.24
CA SER A 262 -3.40 6.63 -6.31
C SER A 262 -2.60 7.49 -7.30
N GLY A 263 -1.64 8.30 -6.82
CA GLY A 263 -0.73 9.08 -7.68
C GLY A 263 0.13 8.21 -8.59
N MET A 264 0.57 7.04 -8.13
CA MET A 264 1.27 6.03 -8.94
C MET A 264 0.35 5.33 -9.93
N LEU A 265 -0.95 5.18 -9.61
CA LEU A 265 -1.96 4.51 -10.44
C LEU A 265 -2.74 5.44 -11.38
N ILE A 266 -2.51 6.77 -11.34
CA ILE A 266 -3.09 7.72 -12.30
C ILE A 266 -3.00 7.22 -13.77
N PRO A 267 -1.89 6.64 -14.25
CA PRO A 267 -1.81 6.15 -15.63
C PRO A 267 -2.75 5.00 -16.00
N VAL A 268 -3.42 4.41 -15.01
CA VAL A 268 -4.29 3.24 -15.18
C VAL A 268 -5.73 3.55 -14.75
N ASP A 269 -5.91 4.37 -13.71
CA ASP A 269 -7.22 4.81 -13.25
C ASP A 269 -7.14 6.24 -12.68
N PRO A 270 -7.26 7.26 -13.54
CA PRO A 270 -7.29 8.66 -13.12
C PRO A 270 -8.43 8.97 -12.14
N SER A 271 -9.57 8.26 -12.25
CA SER A 271 -10.74 8.48 -11.40
C SER A 271 -10.49 8.09 -9.94
N LEU A 272 -9.61 7.12 -9.69
CA LEU A 272 -9.20 6.73 -8.34
C LEU A 272 -8.42 7.85 -7.64
N ALA A 273 -7.53 8.56 -8.35
CA ALA A 273 -6.82 9.70 -7.80
C ALA A 273 -7.77 10.89 -7.55
N ALA A 274 -8.67 11.18 -8.50
CA ALA A 274 -9.69 12.21 -8.34
C ALA A 274 -10.60 11.96 -7.12
N GLY A 275 -11.06 10.71 -6.94
CA GLY A 275 -11.82 10.28 -5.76
C GLY A 275 -11.01 10.42 -4.47
N THR A 276 -9.76 9.96 -4.46
CA THR A 276 -8.86 10.08 -3.30
C THR A 276 -8.65 11.54 -2.88
N LEU A 277 -8.44 12.44 -3.85
CA LEU A 277 -8.27 13.88 -3.61
C LEU A 277 -9.52 14.49 -2.97
N ARG A 278 -10.72 14.17 -3.47
CA ARG A 278 -11.99 14.65 -2.90
C ARG A 278 -12.28 14.06 -1.52
N ALA A 279 -12.05 12.76 -1.34
CA ALA A 279 -12.23 12.08 -0.06
C ALA A 279 -11.37 12.73 1.04
N LEU A 280 -10.09 13.01 0.76
CA LEU A 280 -9.20 13.69 1.70
C LEU A 280 -9.53 15.18 1.88
N ALA A 281 -9.93 15.86 0.80
CA ALA A 281 -10.36 17.25 0.84
C ALA A 281 -11.58 17.47 1.75
N ALA A 282 -12.50 16.51 1.80
CA ALA A 282 -13.68 16.56 2.68
C ALA A 282 -13.31 16.49 4.18
N TRP A 283 -12.13 15.98 4.50
CA TRP A 283 -11.60 15.84 5.86
C TRP A 283 -10.38 16.74 6.12
N GLN A 284 -10.11 17.73 5.27
CA GLN A 284 -9.03 18.68 5.49
C GLN A 284 -9.28 19.48 6.78
N GLY A 285 -8.24 19.62 7.61
CA GLY A 285 -8.33 20.24 8.92
C GLY A 285 -8.87 21.67 8.88
N THR A 286 -9.63 22.03 9.91
CA THR A 286 -10.33 23.33 10.03
C THR A 286 -10.08 24.04 11.35
N LYS A 287 -9.48 23.37 12.32
CA LYS A 287 -9.15 23.88 13.66
C LYS A 287 -7.74 23.49 14.06
N VAL A 288 -7.23 24.13 15.11
CA VAL A 288 -6.01 23.71 15.81
C VAL A 288 -6.43 22.81 16.98
N ASP A 289 -6.01 21.55 16.96
CA ASP A 289 -6.33 20.56 17.99
C ASP A 289 -5.11 19.63 18.23
N PRO A 290 -4.34 19.84 19.32
CA PRO A 290 -3.15 19.03 19.60
C PRO A 290 -3.42 17.53 19.78
N GLU A 291 -4.60 17.14 20.28
CA GLU A 291 -4.94 15.74 20.55
C GLU A 291 -5.05 14.92 19.26
N SER A 292 -5.61 15.51 18.20
CA SER A 292 -5.70 14.91 16.87
C SER A 292 -4.57 15.35 15.93
N ALA A 293 -3.68 16.23 16.38
CA ALA A 293 -2.70 16.96 15.56
C ALA A 293 -3.32 17.74 14.39
N GLU A 294 -4.59 18.13 14.49
CA GLU A 294 -5.31 18.86 13.45
C GLU A 294 -4.83 20.32 13.39
N GLN A 295 -4.62 20.80 12.17
CA GLN A 295 -4.35 22.21 11.89
C GLN A 295 -5.16 22.64 10.65
N PRO A 296 -5.57 23.92 10.55
CA PRO A 296 -6.26 24.42 9.37
C PRO A 296 -5.48 24.18 8.07
N GLY A 297 -6.10 23.51 7.10
CA GLY A 297 -5.49 23.19 5.80
C GLY A 297 -4.69 21.89 5.75
N LYS A 298 -4.44 21.23 6.89
CA LYS A 298 -3.71 19.96 6.95
C LYS A 298 -4.54 18.78 6.44
N ILE A 299 -3.95 17.88 5.66
CA ILE A 299 -4.59 16.63 5.23
C ILE A 299 -4.41 15.55 6.33
N PRO A 300 -5.43 14.73 6.63
CA PRO A 300 -5.33 13.73 7.70
C PRO A 300 -4.29 12.65 7.42
N HIS A 301 -3.71 12.11 8.49
CA HIS A 301 -2.85 10.94 8.47
C HIS A 301 -3.68 9.68 8.25
N GLU A 302 -4.66 9.42 9.12
CA GLU A 302 -5.60 8.30 8.99
C GLU A 302 -6.99 8.65 9.52
N LEU A 303 -8.01 8.05 8.92
CA LEU A 303 -9.39 8.06 9.40
C LEU A 303 -9.85 6.64 9.75
N ARG A 304 -10.51 6.48 10.88
CA ARG A 304 -11.02 5.21 11.41
C ARG A 304 -12.44 5.37 11.94
N ALA A 305 -13.10 4.24 12.14
CA ALA A 305 -14.43 4.22 12.73
C ALA A 305 -14.42 4.59 14.23
N ASP A 306 -13.33 4.34 14.94
CA ASP A 306 -13.18 4.65 16.36
C ASP A 306 -11.69 4.83 16.74
N VAL A 307 -11.43 5.19 18.00
CA VAL A 307 -10.08 5.33 18.57
C VAL A 307 -9.29 4.03 18.40
N ALA A 308 -8.03 4.16 17.99
CA ALA A 308 -7.11 3.05 17.83
C ALA A 308 -6.06 3.04 18.96
N ASP A 309 -6.13 2.03 19.83
CA ASP A 309 -5.11 1.77 20.85
C ASP A 309 -4.13 0.71 20.34
N HIS A 310 -2.94 1.15 19.95
CA HIS A 310 -1.88 0.28 19.43
C HIS A 310 -1.02 -0.36 20.53
N GLY A 311 -1.29 -0.06 21.80
CA GLY A 311 -0.47 -0.43 22.94
C GLY A 311 0.80 0.42 23.04
N GLY A 312 1.56 0.23 24.13
CA GLY A 312 2.85 0.92 24.32
C GLY A 312 2.75 2.44 24.49
N GLY A 313 1.55 2.97 24.75
CA GLY A 313 1.29 4.41 24.90
C GLY A 313 0.87 5.13 23.62
N LEU A 314 0.85 4.45 22.46
CA LEU A 314 0.38 5.01 21.19
C LEU A 314 -1.14 4.84 21.08
N VAL A 315 -1.88 5.94 21.22
CA VAL A 315 -3.34 5.99 21.13
C VAL A 315 -3.72 7.08 20.17
N LEU A 316 -4.40 6.73 19.07
CA LEU A 316 -4.72 7.64 17.99
C LEU A 316 -6.23 7.91 17.96
N PRO A 317 -6.68 9.17 17.93
CA PRO A 317 -8.07 9.50 17.70
C PRO A 317 -8.58 8.94 16.36
N ALA A 318 -9.90 8.76 16.27
CA ALA A 318 -10.55 8.22 15.06
C ALA A 318 -10.31 9.08 13.80
N ALA A 319 -10.08 10.38 13.94
CA ALA A 319 -9.54 11.24 12.88
C ALA A 319 -8.22 11.82 13.38
N TYR A 320 -7.12 11.38 12.78
CA TYR A 320 -5.77 11.74 13.20
C TYR A 320 -5.00 12.41 12.06
N TYR A 321 -4.26 13.47 12.38
CA TYR A 321 -3.58 14.37 11.45
C TYR A 321 -2.06 14.44 11.68
N GLY A 322 -1.47 13.48 12.42
CA GLY A 322 -0.02 13.41 12.67
C GLY A 322 0.80 12.96 11.46
N THR A 323 0.74 13.73 10.37
CA THR A 323 1.51 13.58 9.13
C THR A 323 2.07 14.94 8.74
N HIS A 324 3.31 15.01 8.26
CA HIS A 324 3.92 16.26 7.77
C HIS A 324 4.24 16.25 6.27
N ASP A 325 3.81 15.21 5.56
CA ASP A 325 4.02 14.99 4.13
C ASP A 325 2.71 14.92 3.32
N ALA A 326 1.59 14.51 3.92
CA ALA A 326 0.33 14.29 3.19
C ALA A 326 -0.24 15.55 2.53
N THR A 327 -0.07 16.73 3.13
CA THR A 327 -0.62 17.98 2.59
C THR A 327 0.09 18.39 1.29
N GLN A 328 1.41 18.26 1.24
CA GLN A 328 2.23 18.53 0.07
C GLN A 328 1.98 17.48 -1.01
N LEU A 329 1.93 16.20 -0.63
CA LEU A 329 1.58 15.10 -1.52
C LEU A 329 0.18 15.29 -2.13
N TRP A 330 -0.78 15.86 -1.39
CA TRP A 330 -2.11 16.15 -1.92
C TRP A 330 -2.06 17.18 -3.05
N ILE A 331 -1.28 18.25 -2.89
CA ILE A 331 -1.08 19.27 -3.93
C ILE A 331 -0.37 18.67 -5.15
N MET A 332 0.69 17.89 -4.92
CA MET A 332 1.44 17.22 -5.99
C MET A 332 0.57 16.23 -6.77
N THR A 333 -0.28 15.45 -6.08
CA THR A 333 -1.21 14.51 -6.71
C THR A 333 -2.34 15.24 -7.46
N LEU A 334 -2.86 16.36 -6.95
CA LEU A 334 -3.82 17.20 -7.67
C LEU A 334 -3.23 17.73 -8.98
N HIS A 335 -2.01 18.26 -8.93
CA HIS A 335 -1.29 18.72 -10.13
C HIS A 335 -1.07 17.58 -11.13
N LYS A 336 -0.61 16.42 -10.66
CA LYS A 336 -0.42 15.26 -11.53
C LYS A 336 -1.74 14.79 -12.13
N ALA A 337 -2.83 14.72 -11.35
CA ALA A 337 -4.14 14.32 -11.85
C ALA A 337 -4.63 15.30 -12.94
N TRP A 338 -4.49 16.61 -12.73
CA TRP A 338 -4.79 17.64 -13.72
C TRP A 338 -3.99 17.46 -15.01
N ARG A 339 -2.66 17.28 -14.91
CA ARG A 339 -1.78 17.02 -16.06
C ARG A 339 -2.14 15.73 -16.82
N TRP A 340 -2.65 14.73 -16.12
CA TRP A 340 -3.11 13.45 -16.68
C TRP A 340 -4.58 13.45 -17.11
N GLY A 341 -5.26 14.60 -17.08
CA GLY A 341 -6.60 14.75 -17.67
C GLY A 341 -7.76 14.67 -16.69
N MET A 342 -7.54 14.91 -15.39
CA MET A 342 -8.65 15.20 -14.45
C MET A 342 -9.43 16.42 -14.96
N PRO A 343 -10.78 16.36 -15.04
CA PRO A 343 -11.58 17.44 -15.59
C PRO A 343 -11.35 18.78 -14.88
N ALA A 344 -11.20 19.85 -15.66
CA ALA A 344 -10.88 21.19 -15.13
C ALA A 344 -11.94 21.72 -14.14
N GLU A 345 -13.21 21.32 -14.30
CA GLU A 345 -14.28 21.66 -13.35
C GLU A 345 -14.07 20.98 -11.99
N GLU A 346 -13.69 19.69 -11.97
CA GLU A 346 -13.36 18.98 -10.74
C GLU A 346 -12.09 19.52 -10.06
N VAL A 347 -11.09 19.96 -10.84
CA VAL A 347 -9.91 20.66 -10.30
C VAL A 347 -10.32 22.00 -9.70
N SER A 348 -11.20 22.75 -10.38
CA SER A 348 -11.73 24.03 -9.91
C SER A 348 -12.45 23.90 -8.56
N ASP A 349 -13.24 22.84 -8.38
CA ASP A 349 -13.95 22.56 -7.12
C ASP A 349 -13.00 22.33 -5.93
N LEU A 350 -11.77 21.91 -6.20
CA LEU A 350 -10.73 21.66 -5.20
C LEU A 350 -9.83 22.88 -4.92
N LEU A 351 -10.00 24.00 -5.64
CA LEU A 351 -9.21 25.22 -5.40
C LEU A 351 -9.30 25.79 -3.98
N PRO A 352 -10.47 25.79 -3.30
CA PRO A 352 -10.52 26.22 -1.90
C PRO A 352 -9.63 25.38 -0.99
N ASN A 353 -9.56 24.06 -1.23
CA ASN A 353 -8.71 23.14 -0.50
C ASN A 353 -7.22 23.35 -0.82
N LEU A 354 -6.89 23.57 -2.10
CA LEU A 354 -5.53 23.93 -2.54
C LEU A 354 -5.01 25.16 -1.81
N ARG A 355 -5.79 26.25 -1.78
CA ARG A 355 -5.39 27.48 -1.08
C ARG A 355 -5.14 27.25 0.41
N ARG A 356 -5.98 26.48 1.08
CA ARG A 356 -5.77 26.13 2.50
C ARG A 356 -4.55 25.24 2.71
N ALA A 357 -4.27 24.30 1.81
CA ALA A 357 -3.10 23.43 1.88
C ALA A 357 -1.80 24.22 1.68
N LEU A 358 -1.76 25.13 0.70
CA LEU A 358 -0.65 26.05 0.49
C LEU A 358 -0.46 26.96 1.72
N GLN A 359 -1.55 27.53 2.25
CA GLN A 359 -1.48 28.37 3.45
C GLN A 359 -0.98 27.59 4.67
N TRP A 360 -1.37 26.32 4.84
CA TRP A 360 -0.87 25.47 5.91
C TRP A 360 0.66 25.32 5.87
N MET A 361 1.26 25.12 4.68
CA MET A 361 2.71 25.05 4.54
C MET A 361 3.42 26.32 5.00
N LYS A 362 2.78 27.49 4.82
CA LYS A 362 3.36 28.79 5.16
C LYS A 362 3.10 29.21 6.61
N GLU A 363 1.94 28.87 7.18
CA GLU A 363 1.51 29.39 8.48
C GLU A 363 1.61 28.39 9.65
N TYR A 364 1.43 27.10 9.40
CA TYR A 364 1.27 26.10 10.48
C TYR A 364 2.34 25.02 10.47
N ALA A 365 2.96 24.78 9.33
CA ALA A 365 3.97 23.74 9.18
C ALA A 365 5.38 24.17 9.64
N ASP A 366 5.56 25.46 9.91
CA ASP A 366 6.78 26.11 10.41
C ASP A 366 6.45 26.87 11.71
N PRO A 367 6.43 26.21 12.88
CA PRO A 367 6.02 26.79 14.14
C PRO A 367 7.04 27.77 14.75
N ASP A 368 8.30 27.78 14.30
CA ASP A 368 9.35 28.66 14.81
C ASP A 368 9.83 29.75 13.82
N ASP A 369 9.24 29.82 12.63
CA ASP A 369 9.45 30.84 11.59
C ASP A 369 10.90 30.86 11.07
N ASP A 370 11.57 29.70 11.08
CA ASP A 370 12.93 29.52 10.53
C ASP A 370 12.93 29.20 9.02
N GLY A 371 11.75 28.97 8.45
CA GLY A 371 11.50 28.71 7.05
C GLY A 371 11.59 27.24 6.66
N PHE A 372 11.62 26.30 7.60
CA PHE A 372 11.53 24.86 7.37
C PHE A 372 10.26 24.24 7.92
N LEU A 373 9.75 23.24 7.21
CA LEU A 373 8.57 22.52 7.67
C LEU A 373 8.98 21.45 8.68
N GLU A 374 8.53 21.57 9.92
CA GLU A 374 8.90 20.71 11.04
C GLU A 374 7.71 20.21 11.86
N TYR A 375 7.88 19.03 12.46
CA TYR A 375 6.86 18.41 13.29
C TYR A 375 7.34 18.14 14.70
N VAL A 376 6.37 18.09 15.62
CA VAL A 376 6.49 17.58 16.97
C VAL A 376 5.15 16.96 17.37
N ASP A 377 5.17 15.86 18.13
CA ASP A 377 3.96 15.36 18.78
C ASP A 377 3.67 16.17 20.05
N GLU A 378 2.69 17.07 19.97
CA GLU A 378 2.27 17.87 21.12
C GLU A 378 1.38 17.09 22.11
N SER A 379 0.76 15.98 21.67
CA SER A 379 -0.14 15.17 22.50
C SER A 379 0.61 14.27 23.48
N GLY A 380 1.82 13.85 23.14
CA GLY A 380 2.65 12.92 23.89
C GLY A 380 2.20 11.44 23.80
N HIS A 381 1.16 11.14 23.02
CA HIS A 381 0.65 9.80 22.78
C HIS A 381 0.42 9.51 21.28
N GLY A 382 0.86 10.42 20.41
CA GLY A 382 0.78 10.32 18.95
C GLY A 382 2.05 9.76 18.32
N LEU A 383 2.19 9.96 17.01
CA LEU A 383 3.39 9.57 16.27
C LEU A 383 4.55 10.53 16.55
N ALA A 384 5.65 9.99 17.06
CA ALA A 384 6.89 10.74 17.32
C ALA A 384 7.52 11.28 16.03
N ASN A 385 7.49 10.49 14.95
CA ASN A 385 7.90 10.89 13.61
C ASN A 385 6.68 10.96 12.70
N GLN A 386 6.51 12.08 11.99
CA GLN A 386 5.31 12.35 11.17
C GLN A 386 5.59 12.34 9.65
N GLY A 387 6.80 11.98 9.23
CA GLY A 387 7.10 11.66 7.82
C GLY A 387 6.79 10.21 7.48
N TRP A 388 7.11 9.78 6.26
CA TRP A 388 6.84 8.41 5.81
C TRP A 388 7.55 7.34 6.63
N LYS A 389 8.73 7.68 7.18
CA LYS A 389 9.41 6.88 8.20
C LYS A 389 8.93 7.26 9.59
N ASP A 390 7.77 6.76 9.98
CA ASP A 390 7.06 7.14 11.22
C ASP A 390 7.44 6.32 12.48
N SER A 391 8.39 5.38 12.38
CA SER A 391 8.88 4.66 13.57
C SER A 391 9.73 5.57 14.46
N VAL A 392 9.64 5.40 15.78
CA VAL A 392 10.35 6.23 16.78
C VAL A 392 11.87 6.31 16.59
N ASP A 393 12.48 5.30 15.97
CA ASP A 393 13.92 5.17 15.74
C ASP A 393 14.39 5.51 14.33
N ALA A 394 13.49 6.06 13.48
CA ALA A 394 13.76 6.34 12.08
C ALA A 394 14.82 7.44 11.86
N VAL A 395 14.79 8.49 12.67
CA VAL A 395 15.69 9.66 12.53
C VAL A 395 16.77 9.58 13.60
N GLN A 396 17.99 9.24 13.18
CA GLN A 396 19.11 8.98 14.07
C GLN A 396 20.44 9.46 13.51
N TRP A 397 21.32 9.87 14.41
CA TRP A 397 22.71 10.17 14.13
C TRP A 397 23.52 8.90 13.81
N PRO A 398 24.73 9.02 13.24
CA PRO A 398 25.55 7.86 12.88
C PRO A 398 25.90 6.92 14.05
N ASP A 399 25.99 7.46 15.26
CA ASP A 399 26.24 6.70 16.50
C ASP A 399 24.98 6.01 17.07
N GLY A 400 23.82 6.22 16.45
CA GLY A 400 22.54 5.67 16.87
C GLY A 400 21.83 6.46 17.96
N THR A 401 22.28 7.68 18.30
CA THR A 401 21.47 8.61 19.10
C THR A 401 20.30 9.14 18.26
N LEU A 402 19.13 9.33 18.87
CA LEU A 402 17.93 9.81 18.16
C LEU A 402 17.96 11.32 18.05
N ALA A 403 17.49 11.85 16.91
CA ALA A 403 17.27 13.28 16.74
C ALA A 403 16.19 13.77 17.72
N THR A 404 16.36 14.97 18.26
CA THR A 404 15.38 15.58 19.17
C THR A 404 14.42 16.44 18.38
N ALA A 405 13.13 16.38 18.68
CA ALA A 405 12.11 17.22 18.03
C ALA A 405 12.21 18.70 18.48
N PRO A 406 11.67 19.66 17.70
CA PRO A 406 11.01 19.48 16.40
C PRO A 406 11.97 19.03 15.30
N ILE A 407 11.47 18.24 14.33
CA ILE A 407 12.29 17.64 13.27
C ILE A 407 11.83 18.16 11.91
N ALA A 408 12.77 18.67 11.11
CA ALA A 408 12.54 19.04 9.71
C ALA A 408 13.15 17.98 8.78
N LEU A 409 12.33 17.14 8.15
CA LEU A 409 12.79 16.07 7.25
C LEU A 409 13.13 16.60 5.86
N CYS A 410 14.17 16.05 5.22
CA CYS A 410 14.63 16.55 3.92
C CYS A 410 13.62 16.29 2.81
N GLU A 411 13.00 15.11 2.74
CA GLU A 411 11.99 14.80 1.72
C GLU A 411 10.75 15.69 1.85
N VAL A 412 10.38 16.07 3.08
CA VAL A 412 9.27 17.00 3.32
C VAL A 412 9.57 18.37 2.71
N GLN A 413 10.81 18.85 2.80
CA GLN A 413 11.21 20.11 2.16
C GLN A 413 11.16 19.99 0.63
N GLY A 414 11.61 18.84 0.08
CA GLY A 414 11.48 18.54 -1.35
C GLY A 414 10.02 18.54 -1.82
N TYR A 415 9.13 17.90 -1.09
CA TYR A 415 7.69 17.92 -1.37
C TYR A 415 7.10 19.32 -1.23
N ALA A 416 7.51 20.09 -0.24
CA ALA A 416 7.01 21.45 -0.03
C ALA A 416 7.41 22.39 -1.17
N TYR A 417 8.66 22.31 -1.63
CA TYR A 417 9.12 23.02 -2.82
C TYR A 417 8.28 22.64 -4.05
N ALA A 418 8.16 21.33 -4.33
CA ALA A 418 7.39 20.84 -5.47
C ALA A 418 5.92 21.25 -5.39
N ALA A 419 5.30 21.17 -4.20
CA ALA A 419 3.93 21.56 -3.96
C ALA A 419 3.71 23.07 -4.16
N ALA A 420 4.63 23.93 -3.71
CA ALA A 420 4.53 25.36 -3.94
C ALA A 420 4.62 25.72 -5.43
N VAL A 421 5.58 25.14 -6.17
CA VAL A 421 5.72 25.37 -7.62
C VAL A 421 4.51 24.85 -8.40
N LYS A 422 4.02 23.65 -8.07
CA LYS A 422 2.86 23.03 -8.73
C LYS A 422 1.54 23.72 -8.36
N GLY A 423 1.40 24.14 -7.10
CA GLY A 423 0.27 24.92 -6.63
C GLY A 423 0.19 26.29 -7.29
N ALA A 424 1.34 26.98 -7.46
CA ALA A 424 1.43 28.21 -8.24
C ALA A 424 0.88 28.03 -9.66
N GLU A 425 1.26 26.94 -10.32
CA GLU A 425 0.81 26.65 -11.68
C GLU A 425 -0.71 26.40 -11.77
N LEU A 426 -1.27 25.66 -10.80
CA LEU A 426 -2.71 25.45 -10.71
C LEU A 426 -3.45 26.78 -10.49
N LEU A 427 -2.95 27.65 -9.62
CA LEU A 427 -3.53 28.98 -9.39
C LEU A 427 -3.48 29.84 -10.68
N GLU A 428 -2.33 29.86 -11.37
CA GLU A 428 -2.13 30.58 -12.63
C GLU A 428 -3.09 30.11 -13.72
N PHE A 429 -3.30 28.79 -13.84
CA PHE A 429 -4.25 28.21 -14.78
C PHE A 429 -5.69 28.69 -14.53
N HIS A 430 -6.05 28.93 -13.27
CA HIS A 430 -7.35 29.45 -12.88
C HIS A 430 -7.41 30.99 -12.76
N GLY A 431 -6.38 31.70 -13.23
CA GLY A 431 -6.34 33.17 -13.30
C GLY A 431 -5.94 33.88 -12.00
N GLU A 432 -5.37 33.17 -11.04
CA GLU A 432 -4.77 33.72 -9.81
C GLU A 432 -3.25 33.84 -9.94
N SER A 433 -2.61 34.73 -9.17
CA SER A 433 -1.14 34.82 -9.19
C SER A 433 -0.52 33.66 -8.40
N GLY A 434 0.46 32.99 -9.01
CA GLY A 434 1.32 32.00 -8.36
C GLY A 434 2.65 32.57 -7.85
N ASP A 435 2.92 33.86 -8.07
CA ASP A 435 4.25 34.48 -7.85
C ASP A 435 4.74 34.31 -6.42
N GLU A 436 3.86 34.53 -5.43
CA GLU A 436 4.16 34.37 -4.01
C GLU A 436 4.70 32.97 -3.69
N TRP A 437 4.10 31.93 -4.26
CA TRP A 437 4.51 30.55 -4.01
C TRP A 437 5.81 30.19 -4.72
N ARG A 438 6.09 30.81 -5.88
CA ARG A 438 7.39 30.67 -6.57
C ARG A 438 8.51 31.35 -5.79
N GLU A 439 8.26 32.55 -5.26
CA GLU A 439 9.19 33.25 -4.37
C GLU A 439 9.44 32.46 -3.08
N TRP A 440 8.38 31.93 -2.47
CA TRP A 440 8.49 31.08 -1.28
C TRP A 440 9.32 29.82 -1.56
N ALA A 441 9.08 29.14 -2.68
CA ALA A 441 9.83 27.95 -3.08
C ALA A 441 11.32 28.26 -3.34
N ALA A 442 11.63 29.35 -4.05
CA ALA A 442 13.01 29.78 -4.29
C ALA A 442 13.75 30.05 -2.97
N ALA A 443 13.09 30.71 -2.01
CA ALA A 443 13.67 30.96 -0.70
C ALA A 443 13.91 29.66 0.10
N LEU A 444 12.99 28.68 0.01
CA LEU A 444 13.19 27.36 0.62
C LEU A 444 14.39 26.62 0.00
N GLN A 445 14.54 26.68 -1.32
CA GLN A 445 15.69 26.08 -2.02
C GLN A 445 17.03 26.65 -1.54
N GLU A 446 17.14 27.97 -1.41
CA GLU A 446 18.35 28.62 -0.90
C GLU A 446 18.65 28.21 0.56
N ARG A 447 17.64 28.19 1.43
CA ARG A 447 17.79 27.76 2.83
C ARG A 447 18.19 26.29 2.94
N PHE A 448 17.55 25.41 2.17
CA PHE A 448 17.85 23.98 2.16
C PHE A 448 19.31 23.73 1.80
N ARG A 449 19.80 24.36 0.72
CA ARG A 449 21.21 24.24 0.30
C ARG A 449 22.18 24.70 1.40
N SER A 450 21.82 25.72 2.17
CA SER A 450 22.67 26.22 3.25
C SER A 450 22.66 25.35 4.51
N ALA A 451 21.55 24.67 4.84
CA ALA A 451 21.36 24.04 6.14
C ALA A 451 21.44 22.51 6.13
N PHE A 452 20.95 21.87 5.07
CA PHE A 452 20.82 20.40 5.03
C PHE A 452 22.07 19.67 4.55
N TRP A 453 23.06 20.36 3.97
CA TRP A 453 24.23 19.67 3.39
C TRP A 453 25.29 19.38 4.44
N VAL A 454 25.56 18.09 4.66
CA VAL A 454 26.58 17.57 5.58
C VAL A 454 27.51 16.64 4.83
N GLU A 455 28.83 16.85 4.95
CA GLU A 455 29.86 16.01 4.31
C GLU A 455 29.64 15.77 2.79
N GLY A 456 29.03 16.75 2.10
CA GLY A 456 28.76 16.67 0.67
C GLY A 456 27.50 15.91 0.26
N TYR A 457 26.56 15.67 1.18
CA TYR A 457 25.25 15.10 0.86
C TYR A 457 24.12 15.71 1.70
N PRO A 458 22.85 15.61 1.26
CA PRO A 458 21.71 16.05 2.06
C PRO A 458 21.53 15.18 3.32
N ALA A 459 21.53 15.81 4.50
CA ALA A 459 21.13 15.21 5.76
C ALA A 459 19.70 14.67 5.69
N ILE A 460 19.38 13.65 6.50
CA ILE A 460 18.02 13.12 6.58
C ILE A 460 17.04 14.16 7.17
N ALA A 461 17.54 14.97 8.11
CA ALA A 461 16.75 15.97 8.81
C ALA A 461 17.62 17.10 9.39
N LEU A 462 16.97 18.18 9.82
CA LEU A 462 17.46 19.02 10.92
C LEU A 462 16.75 18.61 12.21
N ASP A 463 17.47 18.57 13.33
CA ASP A 463 16.87 18.34 14.65
C ASP A 463 16.43 19.64 15.33
N GLY A 464 15.97 19.56 16.59
CA GLY A 464 15.46 20.72 17.33
C GLY A 464 16.53 21.77 17.69
N ALA A 465 17.82 21.47 17.53
CA ALA A 465 18.91 22.46 17.59
C ALA A 465 19.24 23.05 16.21
N LYS A 466 18.52 22.62 15.17
CA LYS A 466 18.74 22.89 13.75
C LYS A 466 20.08 22.36 13.25
N ASP A 467 20.61 21.34 13.91
CA ASP A 467 21.82 20.67 13.47
C ASP A 467 21.48 19.62 12.39
N PRO A 468 22.24 19.54 11.29
CA PRO A 468 21.98 18.58 10.22
C PRO A 468 22.32 17.15 10.67
N VAL A 469 21.29 16.32 10.77
CA VAL A 469 21.38 14.92 11.19
C VAL A 469 22.09 14.11 10.11
N ALA A 470 23.37 13.83 10.34
CA ALA A 470 24.20 13.05 9.43
C ALA A 470 23.77 11.59 9.38
N GLY A 471 24.15 10.90 8.29
CA GLY A 471 23.80 9.51 8.07
C GLY A 471 23.03 9.32 6.76
N ARG A 472 23.48 8.37 5.96
CA ARG A 472 22.88 8.09 4.66
C ARG A 472 21.63 7.24 4.83
N ALA A 473 20.53 7.71 4.27
CA ALA A 473 19.23 7.07 4.28
C ALA A 473 18.54 7.29 2.94
N SER A 474 17.52 6.48 2.66
CA SER A 474 16.79 6.55 1.38
C SER A 474 16.05 7.88 1.12
N ASN A 475 15.78 8.68 2.16
CA ASN A 475 15.01 9.93 2.06
C ASN A 475 15.54 10.89 0.98
N MET A 476 16.85 10.96 0.76
CA MET A 476 17.42 11.80 -0.29
C MET A 476 16.96 11.42 -1.70
N GLY A 477 16.59 10.15 -1.93
CA GLY A 477 16.01 9.70 -3.20
C GLY A 477 14.68 10.36 -3.53
N HIS A 478 13.96 10.86 -2.52
CA HIS A 478 12.71 11.59 -2.71
C HIS A 478 12.93 13.09 -3.05
N LEU A 479 14.16 13.58 -3.01
CA LEU A 479 14.52 14.93 -3.46
C LEU A 479 14.65 15.01 -5.00
N LEU A 480 15.01 13.90 -5.64
CA LEU A 480 15.24 13.81 -7.07
C LEU A 480 13.95 14.13 -7.85
N GLY A 481 14.04 15.02 -8.84
CA GLY A 481 12.89 15.40 -9.68
C GLY A 481 11.86 16.30 -8.99
N THR A 482 12.10 16.74 -7.75
CA THR A 482 11.27 17.78 -7.10
C THR A 482 11.56 19.19 -7.64
N GLY A 483 12.75 19.38 -8.22
CA GLY A 483 13.31 20.67 -8.61
C GLY A 483 13.98 21.45 -7.47
N LEU A 484 14.04 20.88 -6.24
CA LEU A 484 14.75 21.48 -5.12
C LEU A 484 16.28 21.43 -5.34
N LEU A 485 16.78 20.33 -5.89
CA LEU A 485 18.20 20.14 -6.18
C LEU A 485 18.53 20.63 -7.60
N ASP A 486 19.76 21.10 -7.80
CA ASP A 486 20.32 21.29 -9.14
C ASP A 486 20.91 19.99 -9.72
N ALA A 487 21.36 20.00 -10.97
CA ALA A 487 21.84 18.80 -11.66
C ALA A 487 23.10 18.18 -11.03
N ASP A 488 24.00 18.99 -10.47
CA ASP A 488 25.22 18.48 -9.81
C ASP A 488 24.88 17.85 -8.45
N GLU A 489 23.93 18.47 -7.74
CA GLU A 489 23.36 17.97 -6.49
C GLU A 489 22.59 16.65 -6.71
N GLU A 490 21.79 16.56 -7.78
CA GLU A 490 21.08 15.34 -8.18
C GLU A 490 22.04 14.19 -8.53
N GLN A 491 23.11 14.48 -9.28
CA GLN A 491 24.16 13.51 -9.58
C GLN A 491 24.85 13.00 -8.31
N THR A 492 25.11 13.88 -7.36
CA THR A 492 25.71 13.51 -6.06
C THR A 492 24.79 12.56 -5.28
N VAL A 493 23.49 12.85 -5.23
CA VAL A 493 22.50 11.98 -4.59
C VAL A 493 22.41 10.64 -5.31
N ALA A 494 22.38 10.61 -6.65
CA ALA A 494 22.34 9.38 -7.43
C ALA A 494 23.56 8.48 -7.17
N ASP A 495 24.77 9.06 -7.07
CA ASP A 495 26.00 8.31 -6.78
C ASP A 495 25.99 7.69 -5.38
N ILE A 496 25.43 8.39 -4.39
CA ILE A 496 25.28 7.87 -3.03
C ILE A 496 24.27 6.72 -2.99
N LEU A 497 23.13 6.89 -3.65
CA LEU A 497 22.11 5.86 -3.76
C LEU A 497 22.61 4.63 -4.52
N ALA A 498 23.59 4.76 -5.41
CA ALA A 498 24.23 3.61 -6.07
C ALA A 498 25.19 2.82 -5.16
N GLY A 499 25.50 3.33 -3.97
CA GLY A 499 26.39 2.69 -3.00
C GLY A 499 25.84 1.35 -2.48
N SER A 500 26.71 0.36 -2.34
CA SER A 500 26.34 -0.99 -1.85
C SER A 500 25.88 -1.01 -0.37
N ASP A 501 26.07 0.08 0.35
CA ASP A 501 25.54 0.28 1.70
C ASP A 501 24.04 0.64 1.70
N LEU A 502 23.51 1.12 0.58
CA LEU A 502 22.08 1.41 0.37
C LEU A 502 21.42 0.46 -0.65
N ASP A 503 22.10 0.11 -1.76
CA ASP A 503 21.59 -0.86 -2.73
C ASP A 503 21.78 -2.30 -2.20
N SER A 504 20.68 -2.95 -1.81
CA SER A 504 20.69 -4.35 -1.36
C SER A 504 20.79 -5.37 -2.50
N GLY A 505 20.56 -4.94 -3.74
CA GLY A 505 20.31 -5.77 -4.92
C GLY A 505 18.90 -6.37 -4.99
N PHE A 506 18.08 -6.21 -3.95
CA PHE A 506 16.63 -6.45 -3.96
C PHE A 506 15.83 -5.14 -3.98
N GLY A 507 16.45 -4.00 -3.68
CA GLY A 507 15.86 -2.66 -3.62
C GLY A 507 16.65 -1.73 -2.69
N LEU A 508 16.15 -0.51 -2.49
CA LEU A 508 16.81 0.53 -1.71
C LEU A 508 16.59 0.31 -0.20
N ARG A 509 17.67 0.27 0.57
CA ARG A 509 17.61 0.21 2.03
C ARG A 509 17.22 1.56 2.60
N THR A 510 16.36 1.51 3.62
CA THR A 510 15.95 2.70 4.36
C THR A 510 17.08 3.39 5.11
N LEU A 511 18.12 2.65 5.50
CA LEU A 511 19.27 3.15 6.24
C LEU A 511 20.55 2.45 5.76
N SER A 512 21.64 3.22 5.62
CA SER A 512 22.94 2.70 5.21
C SER A 512 23.47 1.66 6.19
N THR A 513 24.11 0.61 5.67
CA THR A 513 24.80 -0.41 6.49
C THR A 513 25.96 0.13 7.32
N ALA A 514 26.41 1.36 7.06
CA ALA A 514 27.43 2.04 7.85
C ALA A 514 26.91 2.62 9.19
N MET A 515 25.58 2.74 9.35
CA MET A 515 24.96 3.31 10.54
C MET A 515 24.97 2.31 11.71
N THR A 516 25.20 2.81 12.93
CA THR A 516 25.32 1.95 14.14
C THR A 516 24.07 1.11 14.40
N ARG A 517 22.86 1.64 14.15
CA ARG A 517 21.61 0.88 14.29
C ARG A 517 21.06 0.34 12.98
N PHE A 518 21.90 0.17 11.96
CA PHE A 518 21.47 -0.59 10.80
C PHE A 518 20.99 -1.98 11.24
N ASN A 519 19.76 -2.30 10.88
CA ASN A 519 19.15 -3.59 11.09
C ASN A 519 18.57 -4.06 9.74
N PRO A 520 19.04 -5.19 9.18
CA PRO A 520 18.55 -5.70 7.90
C PRO A 520 17.05 -6.06 7.93
N LEU A 521 16.42 -6.12 9.10
CA LEU A 521 14.97 -6.27 9.29
C LEU A 521 14.36 -5.14 10.14
N GLY A 522 15.02 -3.99 10.23
CA GLY A 522 14.50 -2.81 10.93
C GLY A 522 13.43 -2.10 10.12
N TYR A 523 12.29 -1.75 10.73
CA TYR A 523 11.11 -1.22 10.03
C TYR A 523 11.44 -0.01 9.14
N HIS A 524 12.13 1.00 9.67
CA HIS A 524 12.72 2.11 8.90
C HIS A 524 14.25 2.23 9.08
N THR A 525 14.89 1.19 9.60
CA THR A 525 16.31 1.20 10.00
C THR A 525 17.16 0.18 9.22
N GLY A 526 16.71 -0.22 8.03
CA GLY A 526 17.51 -1.03 7.09
C GLY A 526 16.73 -1.94 6.15
N SER A 527 15.42 -2.11 6.37
CA SER A 527 14.51 -2.77 5.42
C SER A 527 14.43 -2.05 4.08
N VAL A 528 13.86 -2.73 3.09
CA VAL A 528 13.54 -2.23 1.75
C VAL A 528 12.03 -2.09 1.64
N TRP A 529 11.58 -0.90 1.22
CA TRP A 529 10.18 -0.62 0.94
C TRP A 529 9.98 -0.47 -0.58
N PRO A 530 9.05 -1.22 -1.22
CA PRO A 530 8.84 -1.12 -2.66
C PRO A 530 8.46 0.29 -3.12
N HIS A 531 7.67 1.02 -2.33
CA HIS A 531 7.23 2.37 -2.69
C HIS A 531 8.39 3.39 -2.64
N ASP A 532 9.22 3.37 -1.60
CA ASP A 532 10.43 4.19 -1.44
C ASP A 532 11.41 3.94 -2.60
N THR A 533 11.63 2.66 -2.91
CA THR A 533 12.45 2.26 -4.06
C THR A 533 11.85 2.78 -5.38
N ALA A 534 10.52 2.69 -5.56
CA ALA A 534 9.86 3.15 -6.78
C ALA A 534 9.83 4.68 -6.94
N MET A 535 9.64 5.43 -5.85
CA MET A 535 9.75 6.89 -5.86
C MET A 535 11.18 7.33 -6.19
N THR A 536 12.18 6.65 -5.63
CA THR A 536 13.59 6.87 -5.99
C THR A 536 13.85 6.52 -7.46
N ILE A 537 13.32 5.41 -7.99
CA ILE A 537 13.41 5.06 -9.41
C ILE A 537 12.80 6.15 -10.30
N GLN A 538 11.63 6.68 -9.92
CA GLN A 538 10.98 7.78 -10.65
C GLN A 538 11.88 9.01 -10.71
N GLY A 539 12.42 9.44 -9.57
CA GLY A 539 13.34 10.57 -9.49
C GLY A 539 14.63 10.34 -10.30
N LEU A 540 15.25 9.16 -10.19
CA LEU A 540 16.46 8.81 -10.94
C LEU A 540 16.23 8.81 -12.45
N PHE A 541 15.10 8.27 -12.95
CA PHE A 541 14.79 8.34 -14.38
C PHE A 541 14.52 9.78 -14.84
N ALA A 542 13.73 10.54 -14.08
CA ALA A 542 13.40 11.94 -14.41
C ALA A 542 14.63 12.86 -14.46
N THR A 543 15.69 12.50 -13.73
CA THR A 543 16.94 13.28 -13.63
C THR A 543 18.08 12.71 -14.47
N GLY A 544 17.82 11.71 -15.32
CA GLY A 544 18.80 11.17 -16.27
C GLY A 544 19.73 10.07 -15.72
N HIS A 545 19.52 9.58 -14.50
CA HIS A 545 20.35 8.58 -13.82
C HIS A 545 19.87 7.14 -14.10
N ALA A 546 19.65 6.81 -15.39
CA ALA A 546 18.99 5.58 -15.83
C ALA A 546 19.71 4.28 -15.41
N ALA A 547 21.04 4.30 -15.29
CA ALA A 547 21.82 3.13 -14.89
C ALA A 547 21.53 2.73 -13.42
N VAL A 548 21.49 3.72 -12.52
CA VAL A 548 21.17 3.51 -11.09
C VAL A 548 19.72 3.06 -10.96
N ALA A 549 18.80 3.75 -11.63
CA ALA A 549 17.38 3.37 -11.65
C ALA A 549 17.20 1.91 -12.10
N THR A 550 17.87 1.50 -13.19
CA THR A 550 17.77 0.14 -13.73
C THR A 550 18.30 -0.94 -12.76
N SER A 551 19.30 -0.63 -11.94
CA SER A 551 19.74 -1.55 -10.87
C SER A 551 18.58 -1.87 -9.93
N TYR A 552 17.89 -0.83 -9.47
CA TYR A 552 16.74 -0.95 -8.58
C TYR A 552 15.54 -1.63 -9.24
N VAL A 553 15.25 -1.35 -10.51
CA VAL A 553 14.21 -2.08 -11.26
C VAL A 553 14.50 -3.59 -11.26
N ARG A 554 15.74 -4.00 -11.55
CA ARG A 554 16.14 -5.41 -11.50
C ARG A 554 16.00 -6.00 -10.09
N GLY A 555 16.31 -5.22 -9.06
CA GLY A 555 16.13 -5.61 -7.67
C GLY A 555 14.68 -5.91 -7.33
N LEU A 556 13.77 -4.99 -7.67
CA LEU A 556 12.33 -5.17 -7.43
C LEU A 556 11.74 -6.36 -8.20
N ILE A 557 12.19 -6.62 -9.45
CA ILE A 557 11.75 -7.81 -10.21
C ILE A 557 12.17 -9.10 -9.49
N LYS A 558 13.42 -9.17 -8.97
CA LYS A 558 13.89 -10.32 -8.18
C LYS A 558 13.11 -10.47 -6.87
N ALA A 559 12.83 -9.37 -6.18
CA ALA A 559 12.04 -9.40 -4.97
C ALA A 559 10.60 -9.86 -5.25
N ALA A 560 9.98 -9.37 -6.32
CA ALA A 560 8.63 -9.77 -6.72
C ALA A 560 8.56 -11.29 -6.95
N GLU A 561 9.52 -11.87 -7.65
CA GLU A 561 9.60 -13.33 -7.86
C GLU A 561 9.71 -14.12 -6.54
N ALA A 562 10.44 -13.62 -5.54
CA ALA A 562 10.57 -14.27 -4.24
C ALA A 562 9.30 -14.20 -3.37
N PHE A 563 8.39 -13.27 -3.68
CA PHE A 563 7.11 -13.09 -2.99
C PHE A 563 5.92 -13.41 -3.91
N ASP A 564 6.05 -14.37 -4.83
CA ASP A 564 4.99 -14.81 -5.74
C ASP A 564 4.26 -13.66 -6.46
N TYR A 565 5.04 -12.63 -6.82
CA TYR A 565 4.62 -11.40 -7.50
C TYR A 565 3.70 -10.48 -6.69
N ARG A 566 3.46 -10.79 -5.41
CA ARG A 566 2.73 -9.95 -4.44
C ARG A 566 3.73 -9.38 -3.45
N LEU A 567 4.37 -8.27 -3.81
CA LEU A 567 5.33 -7.58 -2.94
C LEU A 567 4.65 -7.15 -1.63
N PRO A 568 5.29 -7.42 -0.47
CA PRO A 568 4.78 -6.99 0.81
C PRO A 568 5.05 -5.48 1.04
N GLU A 569 4.44 -4.90 2.07
CA GLU A 569 4.70 -3.54 2.55
C GLU A 569 6.20 -3.25 2.67
N LEU A 570 6.96 -4.16 3.27
CA LEU A 570 8.41 -4.12 3.36
C LEU A 570 9.02 -5.52 3.47
N TYR A 571 10.30 -5.63 3.16
CA TYR A 571 11.12 -6.82 3.39
C TYR A 571 12.55 -6.43 3.73
N GLY A 572 13.39 -7.38 4.06
CA GLY A 572 14.76 -7.10 4.45
C GLY A 572 15.74 -8.16 4.02
N GLY A 573 16.77 -8.35 4.85
CA GLY A 573 17.84 -9.31 4.62
C GLY A 573 19.18 -8.64 4.31
N ARG A 574 20.23 -9.46 4.24
CA ARG A 574 21.63 -9.01 4.11
C ARG A 574 22.01 -8.65 2.67
N GLY A 575 21.09 -8.84 1.73
CA GLY A 575 21.22 -8.44 0.33
C GLY A 575 21.83 -9.55 -0.54
N THR A 576 21.86 -9.29 -1.84
CA THR A 576 22.21 -10.31 -2.86
C THR A 576 23.65 -10.83 -2.79
N GLY A 577 24.53 -10.16 -2.03
CA GLY A 577 25.89 -10.64 -1.74
C GLY A 577 25.94 -11.79 -0.74
N GLU A 578 24.88 -11.98 0.06
CA GLU A 578 24.81 -13.00 1.13
C GLU A 578 23.59 -13.93 1.00
N GLU A 579 22.50 -13.47 0.38
CA GLU A 579 21.22 -14.18 0.30
C GLU A 579 20.75 -14.28 -1.16
N SER A 580 20.10 -15.40 -1.50
CA SER A 580 19.53 -15.62 -2.84
C SER A 580 18.12 -15.02 -2.99
N THR A 581 17.42 -14.80 -1.88
CA THR A 581 16.07 -14.24 -1.81
C THR A 581 16.01 -13.24 -0.65
N PRO A 582 15.19 -12.18 -0.72
CA PRO A 582 14.98 -11.28 0.41
C PRO A 582 14.40 -12.03 1.61
N THR A 583 14.67 -11.51 2.81
CA THR A 583 14.11 -12.05 4.05
C THR A 583 12.74 -11.39 4.31
N PRO A 584 11.65 -12.16 4.50
CA PRO A 584 10.34 -11.59 4.81
C PRO A 584 10.35 -10.80 6.13
N TYR A 585 9.71 -9.63 6.15
CA TYR A 585 9.49 -8.89 7.39
C TYR A 585 8.28 -9.46 8.14
N PRO A 586 8.41 -9.88 9.41
CA PRO A 586 7.40 -10.71 10.05
C PRO A 586 6.00 -10.11 10.17
N LEU A 587 5.89 -8.78 10.28
CA LEU A 587 4.61 -8.08 10.53
C LEU A 587 4.06 -7.36 9.28
N SER A 588 4.71 -7.53 8.14
CA SER A 588 4.41 -6.77 6.92
C SER A 588 3.03 -7.11 6.39
N CYS A 589 2.25 -6.08 6.04
CA CYS A 589 1.03 -6.29 5.24
C CYS A 589 1.38 -6.85 3.86
N ARG A 590 0.56 -7.75 3.34
CA ARG A 590 0.71 -8.35 2.00
C ARG A 590 -0.69 -8.71 1.47
N PRO A 591 -1.24 -7.96 0.49
CA PRO A 591 -0.65 -6.81 -0.21
C PRO A 591 -0.63 -5.52 0.63
N GLN A 592 0.01 -4.47 0.13
CA GLN A 592 -0.06 -3.09 0.62
C GLN A 592 -0.14 -2.14 -0.59
N ALA A 593 -1.03 -1.16 -0.55
CA ALA A 593 -1.42 -0.30 -1.68
C ALA A 593 -0.24 0.36 -2.39
N TRP A 594 0.71 0.94 -1.65
CA TRP A 594 1.84 1.62 -2.27
C TRP A 594 2.87 0.65 -2.86
N ALA A 595 2.94 -0.59 -2.35
CA ALA A 595 3.81 -1.64 -2.87
C ALA A 595 3.20 -2.24 -4.14
N VAL A 596 1.88 -2.39 -4.15
CA VAL A 596 1.11 -2.75 -5.33
C VAL A 596 1.29 -1.72 -6.45
N ALA A 597 1.10 -0.44 -6.13
CA ALA A 597 1.19 0.66 -7.09
C ALA A 597 2.61 0.86 -7.65
N SER A 598 3.64 0.46 -6.89
CA SER A 598 5.05 0.56 -7.28
C SER A 598 5.36 -0.13 -8.62
N ALA A 599 4.69 -1.24 -8.95
CA ALA A 599 4.87 -1.96 -10.21
C ALA A 599 4.55 -1.07 -11.41
N ILE A 600 3.43 -0.34 -11.33
CA ILE A 600 2.98 0.56 -12.40
C ILE A 600 3.89 1.78 -12.47
N ALA A 601 4.23 2.36 -11.32
CA ALA A 601 5.11 3.51 -11.22
C ALA A 601 6.47 3.27 -11.90
N VAL A 602 7.10 2.13 -11.62
CA VAL A 602 8.41 1.75 -12.17
C VAL A 602 8.36 1.62 -13.69
N ILE A 603 7.34 0.94 -14.21
CA ILE A 603 7.23 0.66 -15.65
C ILE A 603 6.90 1.93 -16.44
N VAL A 604 6.01 2.78 -15.91
CA VAL A 604 5.69 4.06 -16.55
C VAL A 604 6.88 5.02 -16.51
N ALA A 605 7.62 5.06 -15.38
CA ALA A 605 8.81 5.90 -15.25
C ALA A 605 9.93 5.50 -16.22
N ALA A 606 10.12 4.21 -16.46
CA ALA A 606 11.09 3.68 -17.42
C ALA A 606 10.84 4.16 -18.87
N LEU A 607 9.59 4.48 -19.21
CA LEU A 607 9.21 5.05 -20.51
C LEU A 607 9.24 6.58 -20.54
N GLY A 608 9.41 7.25 -19.40
CA GLY A 608 9.43 8.71 -19.29
C GLY A 608 8.17 9.37 -19.84
N ILE A 609 6.98 8.82 -19.54
CA ILE A 609 5.70 9.34 -20.03
C ILE A 609 5.28 10.53 -19.16
N GLU A 610 5.26 11.71 -19.76
CA GLU A 610 4.87 12.98 -19.12
C GLU A 610 3.76 13.66 -19.93
N PRO A 611 2.49 13.41 -19.57
CA PRO A 611 1.36 14.09 -20.17
C PRO A 611 1.19 15.51 -19.64
N ASP A 612 0.80 16.41 -20.53
CA ASP A 612 0.20 17.69 -20.25
C ASP A 612 -1.09 17.79 -21.05
N VAL A 613 -2.13 17.13 -20.54
CA VAL A 613 -3.47 17.13 -21.16
C VAL A 613 -4.03 18.55 -21.30
N PRO A 614 -3.95 19.44 -20.29
CA PRO A 614 -4.41 20.83 -20.43
C PRO A 614 -3.66 21.63 -21.52
N GLY A 615 -2.35 21.37 -21.68
CA GLY A 615 -1.52 21.93 -22.75
C GLY A 615 -1.52 21.12 -24.05
N GLU A 616 -2.35 20.08 -24.16
CA GLU A 616 -2.49 19.19 -25.31
C GLU A 616 -1.18 18.52 -25.78
N THR A 617 -0.26 18.19 -24.87
CA THR A 617 1.02 17.54 -25.19
C THR A 617 1.26 16.25 -24.38
N ILE A 618 2.06 15.33 -24.94
CA ILE A 618 2.61 14.19 -24.21
C ILE A 618 4.07 14.06 -24.63
N THR A 619 4.98 14.16 -23.66
CA THR A 619 6.39 13.82 -23.86
C THR A 619 6.60 12.36 -23.49
N ILE A 620 7.37 11.63 -24.31
CA ILE A 620 7.75 10.25 -24.00
C ILE A 620 9.24 10.10 -24.25
N THR A 621 10.00 10.00 -23.16
CA THR A 621 11.45 9.88 -23.18
C THR A 621 11.87 8.58 -22.52
N PRO A 622 11.93 7.46 -23.27
CA PRO A 622 12.36 6.19 -22.71
C PRO A 622 13.77 6.28 -22.14
N ALA A 623 14.00 5.62 -21.00
CA ALA A 623 15.30 5.60 -20.37
C ALA A 623 16.37 4.96 -21.28
N GLU A 624 17.59 5.50 -21.24
CA GLU A 624 18.71 5.02 -22.06
C GLU A 624 19.12 3.58 -21.71
N VAL A 625 18.95 3.21 -20.44
CA VAL A 625 19.28 1.89 -19.90
C VAL A 625 17.99 1.30 -19.34
N LEU A 626 17.65 0.09 -19.79
CA LEU A 626 16.48 -0.67 -19.34
C LEU A 626 16.86 -2.14 -19.09
N PRO A 627 16.14 -2.85 -18.23
CA PRO A 627 16.40 -4.28 -18.00
C PRO A 627 15.77 -5.21 -19.04
N TRP A 628 14.94 -4.68 -19.93
CA TRP A 628 14.27 -5.36 -21.05
C TRP A 628 14.62 -4.69 -22.37
N LYS A 629 14.48 -5.43 -23.48
CA LYS A 629 14.64 -4.89 -24.84
C LYS A 629 13.30 -4.57 -25.49
N ARG A 630 12.26 -5.31 -25.12
CA ARG A 630 10.90 -5.11 -25.61
C ARG A 630 9.93 -4.93 -24.44
N LEU A 631 9.14 -3.85 -24.51
CA LEU A 631 8.03 -3.58 -23.60
C LEU A 631 6.87 -2.96 -24.38
N GLU A 632 5.68 -3.53 -24.26
CA GLU A 632 4.46 -3.01 -24.84
C GLU A 632 3.44 -2.77 -23.72
N LEU A 633 2.93 -1.54 -23.64
CA LEU A 633 1.88 -1.14 -22.71
C LEU A 633 0.66 -0.71 -23.52
N ARG A 634 -0.49 -1.32 -23.23
CA ARG A 634 -1.77 -0.95 -23.85
C ARG A 634 -2.79 -0.58 -22.79
N GLY A 635 -3.57 0.46 -23.04
CA GLY A 635 -4.65 0.86 -22.13
C GLY A 635 -4.21 1.83 -21.03
N LEU A 636 -3.12 2.58 -21.21
CA LEU A 636 -2.81 3.71 -20.33
C LEU A 636 -3.90 4.77 -20.49
N ARG A 637 -4.30 5.42 -19.40
CA ARG A 637 -5.40 6.38 -19.36
C ARG A 637 -4.88 7.81 -19.30
N LEU A 638 -5.51 8.69 -20.07
CA LEU A 638 -5.31 10.14 -20.07
C LEU A 638 -6.69 10.78 -20.00
N GLY A 639 -7.20 10.99 -18.78
CA GLY A 639 -8.64 11.20 -18.55
C GLY A 639 -9.45 10.04 -19.14
N ASP A 640 -10.33 10.37 -20.09
CA ASP A 640 -11.18 9.40 -20.78
C ASP A 640 -10.53 8.73 -22.01
N GLU A 641 -9.37 9.24 -22.45
CA GLU A 641 -8.66 8.77 -23.63
C GLU A 641 -7.63 7.68 -23.29
N VAL A 642 -7.17 6.97 -24.32
CA VAL A 642 -6.22 5.87 -24.20
C VAL A 642 -4.91 6.17 -24.92
N LEU A 643 -3.80 5.82 -24.26
CA LEU A 643 -2.46 5.77 -24.82
C LEU A 643 -1.97 4.30 -24.79
N SER A 644 -1.46 3.83 -25.93
CA SER A 644 -0.79 2.54 -26.02
C SER A 644 0.56 2.74 -26.71
N VAL A 645 1.63 2.19 -26.15
CA VAL A 645 3.00 2.37 -26.64
C VAL A 645 3.76 1.04 -26.66
N ARG A 646 4.77 0.96 -27.53
CA ARG A 646 5.69 -0.15 -27.60
C ARG A 646 7.10 0.37 -27.75
N LEU A 647 7.99 -0.11 -26.89
CA LEU A 647 9.43 0.02 -27.02
C LEU A 647 10.00 -1.30 -27.54
N ASP A 648 10.83 -1.24 -28.58
CA ASP A 648 11.53 -2.39 -29.14
C ASP A 648 12.97 -2.01 -29.52
N GLU A 649 13.95 -2.60 -28.85
CA GLU A 649 15.39 -2.32 -29.03
C GLU A 649 15.71 -0.80 -29.00
N GLY A 650 15.10 -0.09 -28.05
CA GLY A 650 15.25 1.36 -27.86
C GLY A 650 14.39 2.24 -28.78
N VAL A 651 13.65 1.65 -29.72
CA VAL A 651 12.76 2.38 -30.63
C VAL A 651 11.34 2.43 -30.07
N LEU A 652 10.86 3.63 -29.79
CA LEU A 652 9.48 3.86 -29.33
C LEU A 652 8.51 3.95 -30.52
N ALA A 653 7.38 3.25 -30.42
CA ALA A 653 6.25 3.35 -31.32
C ALA A 653 4.97 3.62 -30.52
N VAL A 654 4.21 4.65 -30.91
CA VAL A 654 2.86 4.90 -30.38
C VAL A 654 1.88 4.03 -31.17
N LEU A 655 1.18 3.15 -30.47
CA LEU A 655 0.23 2.19 -31.03
C LEU A 655 -1.21 2.72 -31.06
N GLU A 656 -1.55 3.53 -30.07
CA GLU A 656 -2.84 4.21 -29.90
C GLU A 656 -2.57 5.51 -29.16
N ALA A 657 -3.24 6.59 -29.56
CA ALA A 657 -3.11 7.90 -28.96
C ALA A 657 -4.49 8.57 -28.89
N PRO A 658 -4.68 9.55 -27.99
CA PRO A 658 -5.92 10.32 -27.89
C PRO A 658 -6.35 10.94 -29.23
N GLN A 659 -7.67 10.98 -29.50
CA GLN A 659 -8.21 11.41 -30.81
C GLN A 659 -8.00 12.91 -31.10
N ASN A 660 -7.78 13.73 -30.07
CA ASN A 660 -7.44 15.15 -30.23
C ASN A 660 -5.95 15.29 -30.60
N ALA A 661 -5.71 15.38 -31.91
CA ALA A 661 -4.44 15.20 -32.61
C ALA A 661 -3.35 16.29 -32.41
N LEU A 662 -3.19 16.87 -31.22
CA LEU A 662 -2.14 17.86 -30.92
C LEU A 662 -1.02 17.34 -30.00
N MET A 663 -1.18 16.15 -29.43
CA MET A 663 -0.13 15.51 -28.64
C MET A 663 1.04 15.06 -29.53
N ARG A 664 2.04 15.91 -29.64
CA ARG A 664 3.33 15.58 -30.26
C ARG A 664 4.10 14.68 -29.30
N ALA A 665 4.10 13.38 -29.56
CA ALA A 665 5.09 12.50 -28.94
C ALA A 665 6.48 12.89 -29.47
N THR A 666 7.22 13.67 -28.70
CA THR A 666 8.65 13.89 -28.94
C THR A 666 9.40 12.73 -28.31
N ALA A 667 9.78 11.76 -29.13
CA ALA A 667 10.83 10.81 -28.76
C ALA A 667 12.16 11.53 -29.02
N ASP A 668 12.70 12.21 -28.01
CA ASP A 668 14.09 12.64 -28.09
C ASP A 668 14.95 11.38 -28.04
N SER A 669 15.53 11.03 -29.19
CA SER A 669 16.59 10.03 -29.22
C SER A 669 17.74 10.57 -28.36
N PRO A 670 18.26 9.82 -27.37
CA PRO A 670 19.37 10.29 -26.57
C PRO A 670 20.55 10.65 -27.50
N ARG A 671 21.16 11.82 -27.25
CA ARG A 671 22.32 12.32 -28.00
C ARG A 671 23.61 11.74 -27.49
#